data_AF-A0A077ZK14-F1
#
_entry.id   AF-A0A077ZK14-F1
#
_cell.length_a   1.000
_cell.length_b   1.000
_cell.length_c   1.000
_cell.angle_alpha   90.00
_cell.angle_beta   90.00
_cell.angle_gamma   90.00
#
_symmetry.space_group_name_H-M   'P 1'
#
loop_
_entity.id
_entity.type
_entity.pdbx_description
1 polymer ?
#
loop_
_entity_poly.entity_id
_entity_poly.type
_entity_poly.pdbx_seq_one_letter_code
_entity_poly.pdbx_strand_id
1 'polypeptide(L)'
;MAGNVALAADVPAGVTLAEKQTLVRNNGSEVQSLDPHKIEGVPESNISRDLFEGLLVSDLDGHPAPGVAESWDNKDAKVWTFHLRKDAKWSDGTPVTAQDFVYSWQRSVDPNTASPYASYLQYGHIAGIDEILEGKKPITDLGVKAIDDHTLEVTLSEPVPYFYKLLVHPSTSPVPKAAIEKFGEKWTQPGNIVTNGAYTLKDWVVNERIVLERSPTYWNNAKTVINQVTYLPIASEVTDVNRYRSGEIDMTYNNMPIELFQKLKKEIPDEVHVDPYLCTYYYEINNQKPPFNDVRVRTALKLGMDRDIIVNKVKAQGDMPAYGYTPPYTDGAKLTQPEWFGWSQEKRNEEAKKLLAEAGYTADKPLTINLLYNTSDLHKKLAIAASSLWKKNIGVNVKLVNQEWKTFLDTRHQGTFDVARAGWCADYNEPTSFLNTMLSNSSMNTAHYKSPAFDSIMAETLKVTDEAQRTALYTKAEQQLDKDSAIVPVYYYVNARLVKPWVGGYTGKDPLDNTYTRNIRHRPEGRAMLKFILRRCLEAIPTLFILITISFFMMRLAPGSPFTGERTLPPEVMANIEAKYHLNDPIMTQYFSYLKQLAHGDFGPSFKYKDYSVNDLVASSFPVSAKLGAAAFFLAVILGVSAGVIAALKQNTKWDYTVMGLAMTGVVIPSFVVAPLLVMIFAIILHWLPGGGWNGGALKFMILPMVALSLAYIASIARITRGSMIEVLHSNFIRTARAKGLPMRRIILRHALKPALLPVLSYMGPAFVGIITGSMVIETIYGLPGIGQLFVNGALNRDYSLVLSLTILVGALTILFNAIVDVLYAKNSETLENFSEKLEVEGRSLWQDARRRFMHNRAAVASLIVLVLIALFVILAPMLSQFAYDDTDWAMMSSAPDMESGHYFGTDSSGRDLLVRVAIGGGISLMVGVAAAL
;
A
#
# COMPACT_ATOMS: atom_id res chain seq x y z
N MET A 1 -0.21 -18.98 42.97
CA MET A 1 -1.69 -18.89 42.98
C MET A 1 -2.22 -19.70 41.82
N ALA A 2 -3.19 -20.60 42.05
CA ALA A 2 -3.68 -21.56 41.05
C ALA A 2 -4.31 -20.84 39.85
N GLY A 3 -3.63 -20.90 38.69
CA GLY A 3 -3.94 -20.14 37.49
C GLY A 3 -4.95 -20.81 36.57
N ASN A 4 -5.90 -20.02 36.08
CA ASN A 4 -6.67 -20.33 34.88
C ASN A 4 -5.70 -20.54 33.71
N VAL A 5 -5.60 -21.79 33.24
CA VAL A 5 -4.77 -22.18 32.10
C VAL A 5 -5.49 -21.79 30.81
N ALA A 6 -5.34 -20.53 30.38
CA ALA A 6 -5.75 -20.08 29.06
C ALA A 6 -4.54 -20.11 28.11
N LEU A 7 -4.02 -21.31 27.84
CA LEU A 7 -2.93 -21.55 26.90
C LEU A 7 -3.45 -22.22 25.61
N ALA A 8 -3.33 -21.47 24.51
CA ALA A 8 -3.44 -21.89 23.10
C ALA A 8 -4.84 -22.22 22.56
N ALA A 9 -5.04 -21.96 21.25
CA ALA A 9 -6.26 -22.04 20.42
C ALA A 9 -7.43 -22.91 20.94
N ASP A 10 -8.07 -22.52 22.03
CA ASP A 10 -9.37 -23.08 22.38
C ASP A 10 -10.37 -22.51 21.37
N VAL A 11 -10.74 -23.35 20.39
CA VAL A 11 -11.80 -23.04 19.44
C VAL A 11 -13.08 -22.92 20.27
N PRO A 12 -13.70 -21.73 20.38
CA PRO A 12 -14.90 -21.57 21.19
C PRO A 12 -15.97 -22.54 20.70
N ALA A 13 -16.67 -23.17 21.63
CA ALA A 13 -17.76 -24.10 21.30
C ALA A 13 -18.75 -23.44 20.33
N GLY A 14 -19.02 -24.09 19.20
CA GLY A 14 -19.93 -23.59 18.15
C GLY A 14 -19.26 -22.88 16.96
N VAL A 15 -17.93 -22.64 16.98
CA VAL A 15 -17.23 -22.08 15.82
C VAL A 15 -16.95 -23.17 14.78
N THR A 16 -17.55 -23.06 13.60
CA THR A 16 -17.21 -23.90 12.43
C THR A 16 -15.86 -23.49 11.86
N LEU A 17 -15.00 -24.47 11.57
CA LEU A 17 -13.69 -24.28 10.95
C LEU A 17 -13.79 -24.45 9.43
N ALA A 18 -12.98 -23.71 8.67
CA ALA A 18 -12.80 -23.94 7.25
C ALA A 18 -12.12 -25.31 7.01
N GLU A 19 -12.44 -25.98 5.91
CA GLU A 19 -11.78 -27.24 5.53
C GLU A 19 -10.28 -27.01 5.30
N LYS A 20 -9.93 -25.89 4.65
CA LYS A 20 -8.56 -25.47 4.43
C LYS A 20 -8.10 -24.54 5.55
N GLN A 21 -7.05 -24.95 6.26
CA GLN A 21 -6.43 -24.20 7.34
C GLN A 21 -5.06 -23.70 6.91
N THR A 22 -5.04 -22.72 6.01
CA THR A 22 -3.82 -22.06 5.50
C THR A 22 -3.91 -20.57 5.75
N LEU A 23 -2.82 -19.95 6.18
CA LEU A 23 -2.75 -18.52 6.51
C LEU A 23 -1.67 -17.83 5.67
N VAL A 24 -1.96 -16.64 5.14
CA VAL A 24 -0.96 -15.77 4.49
C VAL A 24 -0.81 -14.48 5.28
N ARG A 25 0.40 -14.21 5.79
CA ARG A 25 0.76 -13.00 6.54
C ARG A 25 1.78 -12.19 5.74
N ASN A 26 1.60 -10.89 5.62
CA ASN A 26 2.75 -10.04 5.31
C ASN A 26 3.63 -9.88 6.56
N ASN A 27 4.94 -9.82 6.35
CA ASN A 27 5.95 -9.74 7.39
C ASN A 27 6.83 -8.48 7.28
N GLY A 28 6.46 -7.53 6.40
CA GLY A 28 7.10 -6.22 6.27
C GLY A 28 8.43 -6.22 5.51
N SER A 29 9.26 -7.26 5.59
CA SER A 29 10.52 -7.34 4.84
C SER A 29 11.06 -8.77 4.79
N GLU A 30 12.12 -8.97 3.99
CA GLU A 30 12.96 -10.15 4.09
C GLU A 30 13.67 -10.15 5.46
N VAL A 31 13.80 -11.33 6.06
CA VAL A 31 14.44 -11.50 7.37
C VAL A 31 15.97 -11.50 7.26
N GLN A 32 16.67 -10.98 8.28
CA GLN A 32 18.13 -11.05 8.36
C GLN A 32 18.64 -12.50 8.35
N SER A 33 17.95 -13.36 9.09
CA SER A 33 18.24 -14.78 9.32
C SER A 33 17.01 -15.50 9.91
N LEU A 34 17.02 -16.83 9.91
CA LEU A 34 16.11 -17.68 10.71
C LEU A 34 16.79 -18.26 11.96
N ASP A 35 18.06 -17.94 12.18
CA ASP A 35 18.82 -18.36 13.36
C ASP A 35 18.50 -17.41 14.53
N PRO A 36 17.92 -17.90 15.65
CA PRO A 36 17.53 -17.05 16.78
C PRO A 36 18.66 -16.19 17.38
N HIS A 37 19.93 -16.55 17.18
CA HIS A 37 21.07 -15.77 17.66
C HIS A 37 21.68 -14.85 16.59
N LYS A 38 20.99 -14.63 15.47
CA LYS A 38 21.43 -13.78 14.35
C LYS A 38 20.33 -12.82 13.88
N ILE A 39 19.34 -12.57 14.73
CA ILE A 39 18.16 -11.76 14.43
C ILE A 39 17.98 -10.68 15.48
N GLU A 40 17.37 -9.57 15.11
CA GLU A 40 17.04 -8.50 16.07
C GLU A 40 15.70 -7.79 15.86
N GLY A 41 15.00 -8.07 14.75
CA GLY A 41 13.81 -7.34 14.34
C GLY A 41 12.49 -8.08 14.57
N VAL A 42 11.40 -7.32 14.48
CA VAL A 42 10.03 -7.86 14.52
C VAL A 42 9.75 -8.85 13.38
N PRO A 43 10.14 -8.60 12.11
CA PRO A 43 9.97 -9.57 11.02
C PRO A 43 10.61 -10.93 11.34
N GLU A 44 11.82 -10.92 11.88
CA GLU A 44 12.55 -12.12 12.28
C GLU A 44 11.83 -12.83 13.44
N SER A 45 11.48 -12.08 14.49
CA SER A 45 10.81 -12.62 15.69
C SER A 45 9.44 -13.23 15.39
N ASN A 46 8.69 -12.68 14.42
CA ASN A 46 7.41 -13.26 13.96
C ASN A 46 7.57 -14.70 13.49
N ILE A 47 8.58 -14.96 12.67
CA ILE A 47 8.85 -16.30 12.13
C ILE A 47 9.50 -17.18 13.18
N SER A 48 10.43 -16.63 13.97
CA SER A 48 11.12 -17.37 15.03
C SER A 48 10.17 -17.92 16.09
N ARG A 49 9.09 -17.20 16.46
CA ARG A 49 8.07 -17.67 17.41
C ARG A 49 7.30 -18.91 16.93
N ASP A 50 7.15 -19.09 15.62
CA ASP A 50 6.49 -20.27 15.05
C ASP A 50 7.45 -21.47 14.93
N LEU A 51 8.74 -21.22 14.76
CA LEU A 51 9.79 -22.24 14.58
C LEU A 51 10.44 -22.69 15.90
N PHE A 52 10.72 -21.79 16.83
CA PHE A 52 11.50 -22.08 18.03
C PHE A 52 10.76 -21.61 19.30
N GLU A 53 10.44 -22.56 20.18
CA GLU A 53 9.76 -22.30 21.45
C GLU A 53 10.75 -22.30 22.62
N GLY A 54 10.80 -21.19 23.37
CA GLY A 54 11.64 -21.04 24.55
C GLY A 54 11.08 -21.70 25.82
N LEU A 55 11.64 -21.35 26.97
CA LEU A 55 11.15 -21.82 28.26
C LEU A 55 9.70 -21.38 28.50
N LEU A 56 9.41 -20.10 28.24
CA LEU A 56 8.09 -19.50 28.31
C LEU A 56 7.68 -18.95 26.93
N VAL A 57 6.39 -18.73 26.76
CA VAL A 57 5.76 -18.10 25.59
C VAL A 57 4.76 -17.04 26.08
N SER A 58 4.24 -16.20 25.18
CA SER A 58 3.12 -15.32 25.53
C SER A 58 1.78 -16.03 25.31
N ASP A 59 0.84 -15.83 26.23
CA ASP A 59 -0.57 -16.16 26.01
C ASP A 59 -1.24 -15.15 25.05
N LEU A 60 -2.56 -15.25 24.85
CA LEU A 60 -3.31 -14.38 23.93
C LEU A 60 -3.41 -12.90 24.39
N ASP A 61 -3.09 -12.63 25.66
CA ASP A 61 -3.13 -11.30 26.27
C ASP A 61 -1.71 -10.76 26.57
N GLY A 62 -0.67 -11.49 26.16
CA GLY A 62 0.74 -11.09 26.31
C GLY A 62 1.41 -11.53 27.62
N HIS A 63 0.72 -12.27 28.50
CA HIS A 63 1.33 -12.73 29.75
C HIS A 63 2.30 -13.89 29.50
N PRO A 64 3.45 -13.93 30.19
CA PRO A 64 4.34 -15.10 30.16
C PRO A 64 3.61 -16.34 30.68
N ALA A 65 3.64 -17.40 29.88
CA ALA A 65 2.96 -18.66 30.14
C ALA A 65 3.86 -19.85 29.77
N PRO A 66 3.59 -21.06 30.30
CA PRO A 66 4.35 -22.27 30.01
C PRO A 66 4.61 -22.53 28.51
N GLY A 67 5.89 -22.61 28.13
CA GLY A 67 6.38 -23.08 26.84
C GLY A 67 6.96 -24.50 26.98
N VAL A 68 8.26 -24.66 26.75
CA VAL A 68 8.99 -25.91 27.06
C VAL A 68 9.04 -26.17 28.57
N ALA A 69 9.16 -25.13 29.39
CA ALA A 69 9.03 -25.25 30.84
C ALA A 69 7.54 -25.32 31.21
N GLU A 70 7.12 -26.40 31.86
CA GLU A 70 5.74 -26.55 32.35
C GLU A 70 5.51 -25.81 33.67
N SER A 71 6.58 -25.60 34.44
CA SER A 71 6.58 -24.84 35.69
C SER A 71 7.98 -24.29 35.99
N TRP A 72 8.05 -23.30 36.88
CA TRP A 72 9.31 -22.74 37.35
C TRP A 72 9.19 -22.22 38.78
N ASP A 73 10.30 -22.30 39.50
CA ASP A 73 10.46 -21.79 40.86
C ASP A 73 11.60 -20.77 40.89
N ASN A 74 11.62 -19.91 41.91
CA ASN A 74 12.77 -19.06 42.16
C ASN A 74 13.10 -18.96 43.65
N LYS A 75 14.39 -18.78 43.94
CA LYS A 75 14.91 -18.44 45.25
C LYS A 75 15.51 -17.04 45.19
N ASP A 76 14.96 -16.13 45.99
CA ASP A 76 15.37 -14.73 46.14
C ASP A 76 15.43 -13.94 44.82
N ALA A 77 14.66 -14.35 43.80
CA ALA A 77 14.75 -13.85 42.42
C ALA A 77 16.18 -13.94 41.81
N LYS A 78 17.07 -14.74 42.39
CA LYS A 78 18.46 -14.93 41.97
C LYS A 78 18.74 -16.31 41.39
N VAL A 79 18.10 -17.36 41.91
CA VAL A 79 18.24 -18.70 41.36
C VAL A 79 16.88 -19.13 40.84
N TRP A 80 16.79 -19.38 39.54
CA TRP A 80 15.57 -19.77 38.85
C TRP A 80 15.70 -21.21 38.38
N THR A 81 14.72 -22.05 38.72
CA THR A 81 14.70 -23.46 38.33
C THR A 81 13.50 -23.70 37.42
N PHE A 82 13.74 -24.20 36.21
CA PHE A 82 12.72 -24.49 35.21
C PHE A 82 12.58 -25.99 35.03
N HIS A 83 11.35 -26.50 35.19
CA HIS A 83 11.01 -27.89 35.00
C HIS A 83 10.46 -28.07 33.58
N LEU A 84 11.21 -28.77 32.73
CA LEU A 84 10.90 -28.96 31.32
C LEU A 84 9.94 -30.13 31.13
N ARG A 85 8.95 -29.96 30.25
CA ARG A 85 8.00 -31.02 29.90
C ARG A 85 8.74 -32.20 29.24
N LYS A 86 8.38 -33.42 29.61
CA LYS A 86 9.03 -34.65 29.11
C LYS A 86 8.66 -35.01 27.67
N ASP A 87 7.59 -34.42 27.16
CA ASP A 87 7.05 -34.64 25.83
C ASP A 87 7.51 -33.59 24.79
N ALA A 88 8.34 -32.61 25.19
CA ALA A 88 8.93 -31.65 24.25
C ALA A 88 9.92 -32.36 23.32
N LYS A 89 9.75 -32.14 22.01
CA LYS A 89 10.56 -32.74 20.96
C LYS A 89 10.91 -31.73 19.88
N TRP A 90 12.07 -31.96 19.29
CA TRP A 90 12.48 -31.37 18.03
C TRP A 90 11.70 -31.99 16.86
N SER A 91 11.74 -31.34 15.70
CA SER A 91 11.03 -31.75 14.48
C SER A 91 11.56 -33.06 13.88
N ASP A 92 12.77 -33.47 14.26
CA ASP A 92 13.35 -34.78 13.91
C ASP A 92 12.98 -35.91 14.90
N GLY A 93 12.22 -35.59 15.95
CA GLY A 93 11.74 -36.53 16.96
C GLY A 93 12.65 -36.70 18.18
N THR A 94 13.83 -36.06 18.20
CA THR A 94 14.71 -36.06 19.39
C THR A 94 14.10 -35.22 20.52
N PRO A 95 14.35 -35.56 21.80
CA PRO A 95 13.82 -34.81 22.94
C PRO A 95 14.48 -33.42 23.03
N VAL A 96 13.71 -32.41 23.45
CA VAL A 96 14.27 -31.12 23.88
C VAL A 96 14.69 -31.24 25.34
N THR A 97 15.95 -30.95 25.65
CA THR A 97 16.49 -31.13 27.01
C THR A 97 17.05 -29.85 27.60
N ALA A 98 17.36 -29.85 28.90
CA ALA A 98 18.02 -28.72 29.56
C ALA A 98 19.41 -28.42 28.96
N GLN A 99 20.11 -29.43 28.42
CA GLN A 99 21.39 -29.26 27.75
C GLN A 99 21.26 -28.46 26.44
N ASP A 100 20.12 -28.53 25.75
CA ASP A 100 19.86 -27.69 24.56
C ASP A 100 19.83 -26.21 24.95
N PHE A 101 19.20 -25.85 26.07
CA PHE A 101 19.18 -24.48 26.58
C PHE A 101 20.56 -24.03 27.06
N VAL A 102 21.30 -24.86 27.79
CA VAL A 102 22.68 -24.57 28.19
C VAL A 102 23.54 -24.25 26.95
N TYR A 103 23.52 -25.13 25.95
CA TYR A 103 24.26 -24.91 24.70
C TYR A 103 23.82 -23.62 23.99
N SER A 104 22.52 -23.39 23.89
CA SER A 104 21.97 -22.25 23.16
C SER A 104 22.36 -20.93 23.82
N TRP A 105 22.22 -20.82 25.14
CA TRP A 105 22.55 -19.60 25.86
C TRP A 105 24.06 -19.35 25.92
N GLN A 106 24.88 -20.40 25.96
CA GLN A 106 26.34 -20.27 25.78
C GLN A 106 26.69 -19.79 24.37
N ARG A 107 26.00 -20.32 23.34
CA ARG A 107 26.20 -19.90 21.95
C ARG A 107 25.78 -18.45 21.71
N SER A 108 24.70 -17.98 22.33
CA SER A 108 24.18 -16.62 22.10
C SER A 108 25.13 -15.53 22.59
N VAL A 109 25.99 -15.84 23.57
CA VAL A 109 26.98 -14.93 24.17
C VAL A 109 28.39 -15.19 23.67
N ASP A 110 28.61 -16.23 22.87
CA ASP A 110 29.89 -16.49 22.22
C ASP A 110 30.19 -15.34 21.23
N PRO A 111 31.30 -14.60 21.40
CA PRO A 111 31.69 -13.54 20.48
C PRO A 111 31.81 -14.01 19.01
N ASN A 112 32.10 -15.30 18.78
CA ASN A 112 32.14 -15.89 17.43
C ASN A 112 30.75 -16.01 16.80
N THR A 113 29.69 -16.09 17.62
CA THR A 113 28.30 -16.02 17.13
C THR A 113 27.94 -14.59 16.73
N ALA A 114 28.58 -13.55 17.25
CA ALA A 114 28.29 -12.15 16.90
C ALA A 114 26.77 -11.85 16.92
N SER A 115 26.09 -12.29 17.99
CA SER A 115 24.65 -12.10 18.15
C SER A 115 24.34 -10.62 18.40
N PRO A 116 23.42 -9.99 17.66
CA PRO A 116 22.98 -8.62 17.98
C PRO A 116 22.33 -8.56 19.36
N TYR A 117 21.77 -9.67 19.85
CA TYR A 117 21.18 -9.81 21.20
C TYR A 117 22.13 -10.46 22.22
N ALA A 118 23.46 -10.41 22.03
CA ALA A 118 24.42 -10.95 23.01
C ALA A 118 24.22 -10.36 24.43
N SER A 119 23.86 -9.08 24.54
CA SER A 119 23.54 -8.43 25.81
C SER A 119 22.19 -8.83 26.41
N TYR A 120 21.35 -9.63 25.74
CA TYR A 120 20.04 -10.00 26.31
C TYR A 120 20.16 -10.80 27.61
N LEU A 121 21.16 -11.68 27.69
CA LEU A 121 21.46 -12.42 28.93
C LEU A 121 22.12 -11.53 30.00
N GLN A 122 22.74 -10.42 29.58
CA GLN A 122 23.23 -9.37 30.48
C GLN A 122 22.06 -8.63 31.13
N TYR A 123 20.97 -8.38 30.40
CA TYR A 123 19.74 -7.78 30.95
C TYR A 123 19.06 -8.65 32.00
N GLY A 124 19.23 -9.98 31.89
CA GLY A 124 18.81 -10.93 32.91
C GLY A 124 19.79 -11.06 34.08
N HIS A 125 20.96 -10.42 34.02
CA HIS A 125 22.03 -10.52 35.03
C HIS A 125 22.49 -11.96 35.29
N ILE A 126 22.59 -12.81 34.26
CA ILE A 126 23.10 -14.18 34.41
C ILE A 126 24.55 -14.15 34.89
N ALA A 127 24.88 -14.94 35.91
CA ALA A 127 26.22 -14.93 36.49
C ALA A 127 27.32 -15.22 35.45
N GLY A 128 28.39 -14.42 35.46
CA GLY A 128 29.54 -14.56 34.56
C GLY A 128 29.39 -13.91 33.18
N ILE A 129 28.22 -13.36 32.83
CA ILE A 129 27.94 -12.82 31.49
C ILE A 129 28.86 -11.67 31.09
N ASP A 130 29.10 -10.70 31.97
CA ASP A 130 29.91 -9.52 31.67
C ASP A 130 31.35 -9.93 31.32
N GLU A 131 31.95 -10.82 32.11
CA GLU A 131 33.31 -11.30 31.86
C GLU A 131 33.41 -12.18 30.60
N ILE A 132 32.33 -12.86 30.21
CA ILE A 132 32.27 -13.63 28.96
C ILE A 132 32.23 -12.68 27.75
N LEU A 133 31.36 -11.67 27.78
CA LEU A 133 31.26 -10.68 26.70
C LEU A 133 32.54 -9.84 26.55
N GLU A 134 33.26 -9.61 27.65
CA GLU A 134 34.59 -8.98 27.65
C GLU A 134 35.74 -9.92 27.24
N GLY A 135 35.47 -11.20 26.99
CA GLY A 135 36.47 -12.21 26.60
C GLY A 135 37.41 -12.64 27.74
N LYS A 136 37.04 -12.39 29.01
CA LYS A 136 37.82 -12.71 30.22
C LYS A 136 37.51 -14.09 30.79
N LYS A 137 36.34 -14.67 30.49
CA LYS A 137 35.94 -16.03 30.89
C LYS A 137 35.45 -16.84 29.67
N PRO A 138 35.61 -18.17 29.67
CA PRO A 138 35.02 -19.01 28.63
C PRO A 138 33.49 -19.01 28.73
N ILE A 139 32.80 -19.21 27.60
CA ILE A 139 31.32 -19.28 27.56
C ILE A 139 30.73 -20.34 28.49
N THR A 140 31.50 -21.37 28.83
CA THR A 140 31.10 -22.45 29.74
C THR A 140 30.89 -22.00 31.19
N ASP A 141 31.41 -20.82 31.57
CA ASP A 141 31.26 -20.25 32.91
C ASP A 141 29.93 -19.47 33.08
N LEU A 142 29.09 -19.42 32.03
CA LEU A 142 27.78 -18.80 32.10
C LEU A 142 26.93 -19.53 33.15
N GLY A 143 26.25 -18.76 34.02
CA GLY A 143 25.44 -19.25 35.16
C GLY A 143 24.17 -20.02 34.79
N VAL A 144 24.27 -21.00 33.89
CA VAL A 144 23.18 -21.81 33.36
C VAL A 144 23.65 -23.27 33.35
N LYS A 145 22.93 -24.17 34.03
CA LYS A 145 23.29 -25.59 34.09
C LYS A 145 22.07 -26.48 33.99
N ALA A 146 22.24 -27.63 33.35
CA ALA A 146 21.29 -28.73 33.40
C ALA A 146 21.56 -29.56 34.66
N ILE A 147 20.61 -29.62 35.60
CA ILE A 147 20.66 -30.52 36.76
C ILE A 147 20.45 -31.96 36.30
N ASP A 148 19.50 -32.12 35.38
CA ASP A 148 19.19 -33.34 34.63
C ASP A 148 18.59 -32.91 33.27
N ASP A 149 18.16 -33.87 32.44
CA ASP A 149 17.63 -33.59 31.10
C ASP A 149 16.36 -32.71 31.10
N HIS A 150 15.64 -32.63 32.22
CA HIS A 150 14.38 -31.92 32.34
C HIS A 150 14.39 -30.80 33.40
N THR A 151 15.55 -30.46 33.95
CA THR A 151 15.68 -29.44 34.98
C THR A 151 16.81 -28.48 34.64
N LEU A 152 16.46 -27.25 34.28
CA LEU A 152 17.40 -26.16 34.00
C LEU A 152 17.48 -25.22 35.21
N GLU A 153 18.68 -24.98 35.74
CA GLU A 153 18.91 -23.97 36.78
C GLU A 153 19.69 -22.78 36.19
N VAL A 154 19.18 -21.57 36.43
CA VAL A 154 19.81 -20.31 36.06
C VAL A 154 20.15 -19.53 37.32
N THR A 155 21.41 -19.16 37.46
CA THR A 155 21.93 -18.34 38.57
C THR A 155 22.24 -16.93 38.08
N LEU A 156 21.66 -15.94 38.76
CA LEU A 156 21.83 -14.52 38.49
C LEU A 156 22.80 -13.88 39.50
N SER A 157 23.55 -12.88 39.06
CA SER A 157 24.46 -12.10 39.92
C SER A 157 23.68 -11.24 40.92
N GLU A 158 22.50 -10.76 40.55
CA GLU A 158 21.62 -9.89 41.34
C GLU A 158 20.16 -10.36 41.30
N PRO A 159 19.30 -9.97 42.26
CA PRO A 159 17.88 -10.32 42.25
C PRO A 159 17.16 -9.63 41.08
N VAL A 160 16.58 -10.41 40.14
CA VAL A 160 15.82 -9.88 39.00
C VAL A 160 14.38 -10.42 39.06
N PRO A 161 13.44 -9.71 39.72
CA PRO A 161 12.08 -10.21 39.94
C PRO A 161 11.29 -10.49 38.66
N TYR A 162 11.63 -9.79 37.57
CA TYR A 162 10.99 -9.91 36.27
C TYR A 162 11.75 -10.85 35.30
N PHE A 163 12.75 -11.61 35.76
CA PHE A 163 13.58 -12.47 34.90
C PHE A 163 12.75 -13.38 34.00
N TYR A 164 11.70 -14.02 34.54
CA TYR A 164 10.81 -14.90 33.77
C TYR A 164 10.10 -14.19 32.60
N LYS A 165 9.85 -12.86 32.68
CA LYS A 165 9.25 -12.09 31.58
C LYS A 165 10.18 -12.02 30.36
N LEU A 166 11.51 -12.07 30.54
CA LEU A 166 12.48 -12.00 29.44
C LEU A 166 12.44 -13.25 28.55
N LEU A 167 12.01 -14.39 29.10
CA LEU A 167 12.19 -15.73 28.52
C LEU A 167 11.19 -16.09 27.41
N VAL A 168 10.34 -15.14 27.01
CA VAL A 168 9.47 -15.26 25.84
C VAL A 168 10.16 -14.82 24.55
N HIS A 169 11.32 -14.15 24.66
CA HIS A 169 12.02 -13.56 23.52
C HIS A 169 12.80 -14.62 22.71
N PRO A 170 12.78 -14.56 21.36
CA PRO A 170 13.46 -15.52 20.49
C PRO A 170 14.94 -15.77 20.79
N SER A 171 15.70 -14.77 21.25
CA SER A 171 17.14 -14.94 21.57
C SER A 171 17.41 -15.93 22.72
N THR A 172 16.37 -16.31 23.47
CA THR A 172 16.44 -17.29 24.56
C THR A 172 15.87 -18.67 24.16
N SER A 173 15.36 -18.80 22.94
CA SER A 173 14.89 -20.09 22.40
C SER A 173 16.05 -21.05 22.17
N PRO A 174 15.83 -22.37 22.33
CA PRO A 174 16.86 -23.36 22.08
C PRO A 174 17.14 -23.48 20.58
N VAL A 175 18.37 -23.87 20.24
CA VAL A 175 18.79 -24.19 18.87
C VAL A 175 19.41 -25.60 18.80
N PRO A 176 19.20 -26.36 17.70
CA PRO A 176 19.63 -27.75 17.59
C PRO A 176 21.15 -27.87 17.39
N LYS A 177 21.89 -28.17 18.46
CA LYS A 177 23.36 -28.33 18.42
C LYS A 177 23.84 -29.21 17.27
N ALA A 178 23.23 -30.39 17.11
CA ALA A 178 23.62 -31.35 16.07
C ALA A 178 23.48 -30.80 14.64
N ALA A 179 22.44 -30.00 14.37
CA ALA A 179 22.25 -29.41 13.04
C ALA A 179 23.25 -28.27 12.80
N ILE A 180 23.54 -27.44 13.81
CA ILE A 180 24.52 -26.36 13.71
C ILE A 180 25.93 -26.90 13.49
N GLU A 181 26.36 -27.89 14.27
CA GLU A 181 27.70 -28.50 14.13
C GLU A 181 27.87 -29.18 12.77
N LYS A 182 26.79 -29.78 12.23
CA LYS A 182 26.81 -30.48 10.95
C LYS A 182 26.78 -29.55 9.73
N PHE A 183 25.98 -28.48 9.78
CA PHE A 183 25.68 -27.66 8.60
C PHE A 183 26.24 -26.23 8.68
N GLY A 184 26.82 -25.82 9.81
CA GLY A 184 27.33 -24.46 10.03
C GLY A 184 26.25 -23.42 9.73
N GLU A 185 26.60 -22.36 9.01
CA GLU A 185 25.67 -21.27 8.62
C GLU A 185 24.46 -21.74 7.78
N LYS A 186 24.53 -22.92 7.16
CA LYS A 186 23.44 -23.47 6.32
C LYS A 186 22.42 -24.28 7.12
N TRP A 187 22.54 -24.35 8.45
CA TRP A 187 21.64 -25.12 9.30
C TRP A 187 20.18 -24.66 9.19
N THR A 188 19.92 -23.39 8.85
CA THR A 188 18.57 -22.82 8.70
C THR A 188 17.93 -23.05 7.33
N GLN A 189 18.62 -23.68 6.38
CA GLN A 189 18.06 -23.96 5.06
C GLN A 189 16.98 -25.06 5.14
N PRO A 190 15.94 -25.02 4.28
CA PRO A 190 14.98 -26.11 4.17
C PRO A 190 15.70 -27.45 3.95
N GLY A 191 15.30 -28.48 4.71
CA GLY A 191 15.93 -29.81 4.70
C GLY A 191 17.10 -30.00 5.68
N ASN A 192 17.70 -28.92 6.20
CA ASN A 192 18.73 -28.98 7.25
C ASN A 192 18.20 -28.59 8.62
N ILE A 193 17.25 -27.65 8.65
CA ILE A 193 16.74 -27.05 9.87
C ILE A 193 15.93 -28.04 10.71
N VAL A 194 16.15 -27.98 12.02
CA VAL A 194 15.42 -28.74 13.03
C VAL A 194 14.81 -27.74 14.01
N THR A 195 13.51 -27.88 14.32
CA THR A 195 12.70 -26.86 15.01
C THR A 195 11.93 -27.48 16.17
N ASN A 196 11.63 -26.76 17.25
CA ASN A 196 10.83 -27.29 18.38
C ASN A 196 9.48 -26.58 18.58
N GLY A 197 9.19 -25.57 17.77
CA GLY A 197 7.91 -24.85 17.78
C GLY A 197 6.79 -25.61 17.04
N ALA A 198 5.64 -24.95 16.93
CA ALA A 198 4.44 -25.51 16.32
C ALA A 198 4.55 -25.73 14.80
N TYR A 199 5.56 -25.13 14.16
CA TYR A 199 5.80 -25.23 12.73
C TYR A 199 7.26 -25.60 12.42
N THR A 200 7.48 -26.11 11.21
CA THR A 200 8.80 -26.36 10.63
C THR A 200 8.90 -25.68 9.27
N LEU A 201 10.12 -25.41 8.83
CA LEU A 201 10.36 -24.70 7.57
C LEU A 201 10.18 -25.64 6.38
N LYS A 202 9.22 -25.31 5.52
CA LYS A 202 8.95 -26.06 4.29
C LYS A 202 9.71 -25.50 3.09
N ASP A 203 9.69 -24.18 2.92
CA ASP A 203 10.30 -23.49 1.79
C ASP A 203 10.72 -22.08 2.20
N TRP A 204 11.82 -21.58 1.62
CA TRP A 204 12.29 -20.22 1.79
C TRP A 204 12.84 -19.71 0.47
N VAL A 205 12.10 -18.78 -0.14
CA VAL A 205 12.52 -18.08 -1.35
C VAL A 205 12.74 -16.61 -1.00
N VAL A 206 14.02 -16.24 -0.90
CA VAL A 206 14.47 -14.89 -0.55
C VAL A 206 13.78 -13.82 -1.40
N ASN A 207 13.22 -12.80 -0.74
CA ASN A 207 12.44 -11.70 -1.31
C ASN A 207 11.09 -12.08 -1.94
N GLU A 208 10.63 -13.32 -1.78
CA GLU A 208 9.32 -13.79 -2.27
C GLU A 208 8.43 -14.32 -1.14
N ARG A 209 8.87 -15.35 -0.40
CA ARG A 209 8.10 -15.95 0.70
C ARG A 209 8.92 -16.88 1.59
N ILE A 210 8.45 -17.07 2.82
CA ILE A 210 8.80 -18.17 3.71
C ILE A 210 7.54 -18.98 3.99
N VAL A 211 7.57 -20.29 3.75
CA VAL A 211 6.44 -21.19 3.99
C VAL A 211 6.79 -22.11 5.15
N LEU A 212 5.94 -22.11 6.18
CA LEU A 212 6.03 -23.00 7.31
C LEU A 212 4.88 -24.00 7.27
N GLU A 213 5.14 -25.25 7.65
CA GLU A 213 4.12 -26.28 7.81
C GLU A 213 4.08 -26.79 9.24
N ARG A 214 2.89 -27.24 9.67
CA ARG A 214 2.65 -27.69 11.03
C ARG A 214 3.60 -28.82 11.42
N SER A 215 4.27 -28.67 12.57
CA SER A 215 5.20 -29.66 13.12
C SER A 215 4.44 -30.75 13.86
N PRO A 216 4.44 -32.02 13.39
CA PRO A 216 3.69 -33.08 14.05
C PRO A 216 4.24 -33.46 15.43
N THR A 217 5.51 -33.16 15.71
CA THR A 217 6.21 -33.51 16.96
C THR A 217 6.05 -32.45 18.06
N TYR A 218 5.50 -31.28 17.76
CA TYR A 218 5.26 -30.24 18.75
C TYR A 218 4.37 -30.77 19.88
N TRP A 219 4.76 -30.54 21.14
CA TRP A 219 4.08 -31.13 22.30
C TRP A 219 2.59 -30.75 22.36
N ASN A 220 2.24 -29.51 21.96
CA ASN A 220 0.88 -29.01 21.92
C ASN A 220 0.28 -29.05 20.49
N ASN A 221 0.79 -29.94 19.64
CA ASN A 221 0.33 -30.10 18.27
C ASN A 221 -1.18 -30.37 18.22
N ALA A 222 -1.75 -31.11 19.18
CA ALA A 222 -3.19 -31.41 19.24
C ALA A 222 -4.09 -30.15 19.22
N LYS A 223 -3.61 -29.01 19.73
CA LYS A 223 -4.33 -27.72 19.70
C LYS A 223 -4.00 -26.84 18.49
N THR A 224 -3.00 -27.19 17.68
CA THR A 224 -2.65 -26.40 16.48
C THR A 224 -3.70 -26.62 15.39
N VAL A 225 -4.21 -25.54 14.78
CA VAL A 225 -5.29 -25.62 13.77
C VAL A 225 -4.78 -25.32 12.37
N ILE A 226 -4.02 -24.23 12.19
CA ILE A 226 -3.40 -23.88 10.91
C ILE A 226 -2.36 -24.95 10.52
N ASN A 227 -2.48 -25.47 9.30
CA ASN A 227 -1.59 -26.51 8.77
C ASN A 227 -0.40 -25.92 8.00
N GLN A 228 -0.55 -24.72 7.43
CA GLN A 228 0.51 -24.01 6.71
C GLN A 228 0.36 -22.50 6.89
N VAL A 229 1.47 -21.80 7.14
CA VAL A 229 1.51 -20.33 7.11
C VAL A 229 2.57 -19.86 6.12
N THR A 230 2.22 -18.82 5.35
CA THR A 230 3.13 -18.16 4.41
C THR A 230 3.42 -16.76 4.90
N TYR A 231 4.69 -16.42 5.09
CA TYR A 231 5.17 -15.07 5.40
C TYR A 231 5.70 -14.42 4.12
N LEU A 232 5.15 -13.25 3.76
CA LEU A 232 5.58 -12.47 2.60
C LEU A 232 6.51 -11.30 3.03
N PRO A 233 7.54 -10.93 2.26
CA PRO A 233 8.48 -9.86 2.61
C PRO A 233 8.11 -8.51 1.98
N ILE A 234 6.83 -8.12 1.98
CA ILE A 234 6.36 -6.92 1.26
C ILE A 234 6.58 -5.66 2.10
N ALA A 235 7.54 -4.84 1.70
CA ALA A 235 7.89 -3.59 2.37
C ALA A 235 7.00 -2.39 2.01
N SER A 236 6.27 -2.45 0.89
CA SER A 236 5.30 -1.43 0.52
C SER A 236 3.97 -1.68 1.22
N GLU A 237 3.62 -0.85 2.20
CA GLU A 237 2.35 -0.95 2.92
C GLU A 237 1.14 -0.76 2.00
N VAL A 238 1.28 0.01 0.91
CA VAL A 238 0.23 0.14 -0.12
C VAL A 238 0.02 -1.18 -0.86
N THR A 239 1.11 -1.87 -1.22
CA THR A 239 1.06 -3.17 -1.88
C THR A 239 0.48 -4.25 -0.97
N ASP A 240 0.87 -4.25 0.30
CA ASP A 240 0.32 -5.14 1.33
C ASP A 240 -1.20 -5.01 1.43
N VAL A 241 -1.71 -3.78 1.61
CA VAL A 241 -3.16 -3.51 1.65
C VAL A 241 -3.86 -3.93 0.36
N ASN A 242 -3.28 -3.66 -0.81
CA ASN A 242 -3.91 -4.02 -2.09
C ASN A 242 -4.05 -5.54 -2.25
N ARG A 243 -3.04 -6.31 -1.82
CA ARG A 243 -3.02 -7.78 -1.87
C ARG A 243 -3.92 -8.40 -0.80
N TYR A 244 -4.00 -7.78 0.37
CA TYR A 244 -5.01 -8.11 1.37
C TYR A 244 -6.41 -7.94 0.79
N ARG A 245 -6.68 -6.81 0.12
CA ARG A 245 -8.00 -6.54 -0.48
C ARG A 245 -8.33 -7.47 -1.65
N SER A 246 -7.33 -7.92 -2.42
CA SER A 246 -7.53 -8.94 -3.47
C SER A 246 -7.75 -10.35 -2.92
N GLY A 247 -7.61 -10.56 -1.61
CA GLY A 247 -7.81 -11.84 -0.93
C GLY A 247 -6.58 -12.74 -0.90
N GLU A 248 -5.40 -12.22 -1.23
CA GLU A 248 -4.17 -13.01 -1.18
C GLU A 248 -3.52 -13.03 0.20
N ILE A 249 -3.70 -11.96 0.98
CA ILE A 249 -3.16 -11.81 2.33
C ILE A 249 -4.31 -11.83 3.34
N ASP A 250 -4.17 -12.65 4.37
CA ASP A 250 -5.14 -12.79 5.46
C ASP A 250 -4.88 -11.80 6.62
N MET A 251 -3.61 -11.47 6.84
CA MET A 251 -3.17 -10.50 7.84
C MET A 251 -2.06 -9.63 7.27
N THR A 252 -2.27 -8.31 7.22
CA THR A 252 -1.21 -7.37 6.83
C THR A 252 -0.11 -7.34 7.90
N TYR A 253 1.04 -6.77 7.54
CA TYR A 253 1.98 -6.31 8.55
C TYR A 253 1.36 -5.13 9.34
N ASN A 254 1.94 -4.79 10.49
CA ASN A 254 1.41 -3.76 11.39
C ASN A 254 1.91 -2.34 11.08
N ASN A 255 2.33 -2.10 9.84
CA ASN A 255 2.51 -0.76 9.29
C ASN A 255 1.39 -0.49 8.28
N MET A 256 0.61 0.57 8.52
CA MET A 256 -0.48 0.96 7.62
C MET A 256 -0.08 2.14 6.72
N PRO A 257 -0.46 2.14 5.43
CA PRO A 257 -0.15 3.24 4.54
C PRO A 257 -1.00 4.47 4.88
N ILE A 258 -0.36 5.64 4.96
CA ILE A 258 -1.00 6.91 5.32
C ILE A 258 -2.20 7.21 4.38
N GLU A 259 -2.06 6.92 3.10
CA GLU A 259 -3.03 7.23 2.04
C GLU A 259 -4.32 6.45 2.13
N LEU A 260 -4.25 5.21 2.61
CA LEU A 260 -5.40 4.30 2.60
C LEU A 260 -6.03 4.16 3.97
N PHE A 261 -5.32 4.42 5.08
CA PHE A 261 -5.81 4.13 6.43
C PHE A 261 -7.20 4.71 6.74
N GLN A 262 -7.42 5.99 6.46
CA GLN A 262 -8.72 6.63 6.69
C GLN A 262 -9.84 6.08 5.78
N LYS A 263 -9.49 5.66 4.57
CA LYS A 263 -10.40 4.99 3.64
C LYS A 263 -10.76 3.58 4.13
N LEU A 264 -9.77 2.82 4.61
CA LEU A 264 -9.94 1.47 5.13
C LEU A 264 -10.82 1.45 6.39
N LYS A 265 -10.62 2.40 7.33
CA LYS A 265 -11.51 2.57 8.50
C LYS A 265 -12.97 2.80 8.12
N LYS A 266 -13.24 3.41 6.96
CA LYS A 266 -14.60 3.64 6.46
C LYS A 266 -15.15 2.44 5.68
N GLU A 267 -14.31 1.78 4.88
CA GLU A 267 -14.75 0.70 3.98
C GLU A 267 -14.85 -0.67 4.69
N ILE A 268 -13.92 -0.99 5.59
CA ILE A 268 -13.80 -2.29 6.25
C ILE A 268 -13.49 -2.12 7.76
N PRO A 269 -14.33 -1.38 8.53
CA PRO A 269 -14.05 -1.04 9.93
C PRO A 269 -13.78 -2.26 10.82
N ASP A 270 -14.51 -3.37 10.62
CA ASP A 270 -14.38 -4.60 11.41
C ASP A 270 -13.07 -5.36 11.14
N GLU A 271 -12.39 -5.06 10.03
CA GLU A 271 -11.12 -5.67 9.64
C GLU A 271 -9.91 -4.82 10.09
N VAL A 272 -10.14 -3.56 10.48
CA VAL A 272 -9.07 -2.62 10.88
C VAL A 272 -8.87 -2.68 12.39
N HIS A 273 -7.83 -3.37 12.81
CA HIS A 273 -7.42 -3.45 14.21
C HIS A 273 -6.44 -2.33 14.55
N VAL A 274 -6.66 -1.65 15.68
CA VAL A 274 -5.79 -0.59 16.19
C VAL A 274 -5.71 -0.73 17.71
N ASP A 275 -4.65 -1.35 18.17
CA ASP A 275 -4.49 -1.75 19.57
C ASP A 275 -3.27 -1.07 20.22
N PRO A 276 -3.20 -0.93 21.57
CA PRO A 276 -2.00 -0.44 22.24
C PRO A 276 -0.77 -1.28 21.91
N TYR A 277 0.37 -0.63 21.65
CA TYR A 277 1.61 -1.32 21.31
C TYR A 277 2.78 -0.73 22.08
N LEU A 278 3.55 -1.56 22.77
CA LEU A 278 4.74 -1.14 23.51
C LEU A 278 5.91 -0.98 22.56
N CYS A 279 5.82 0.03 21.69
CA CYS A 279 6.92 0.45 20.85
C CYS A 279 7.02 1.97 20.77
N THR A 280 8.22 2.48 20.54
CA THR A 280 8.50 3.91 20.33
C THR A 280 9.13 4.11 18.97
N TYR A 281 8.55 4.99 18.15
CA TYR A 281 9.16 5.51 16.94
C TYR A 281 10.04 6.71 17.31
N TYR A 282 11.29 6.70 16.86
CA TYR A 282 12.22 7.79 17.09
C TYR A 282 13.14 7.99 15.90
N TYR A 283 13.78 9.16 15.83
CA TYR A 283 14.98 9.32 15.03
C TYR A 283 16.20 9.08 15.93
N GLU A 284 16.92 8.02 15.62
CA GLU A 284 18.17 7.63 16.24
C GLU A 284 19.28 8.54 15.73
N ILE A 285 20.02 9.13 16.66
CA ILE A 285 21.18 9.95 16.35
C ILE A 285 22.42 9.10 16.58
N ASN A 286 23.41 9.17 15.69
CA ASN A 286 24.70 8.55 15.95
C ASN A 286 25.52 9.43 16.91
N ASN A 287 25.47 9.12 18.21
CA ASN A 287 26.05 9.96 19.26
C ASN A 287 27.59 10.07 19.22
N GLN A 288 28.28 9.20 18.48
CA GLN A 288 29.75 9.23 18.38
C GLN A 288 30.25 9.95 17.13
N LYS A 289 29.38 10.24 16.16
CA LYS A 289 29.77 10.84 14.88
C LYS A 289 29.63 12.36 14.92
N PRO A 290 30.68 13.15 14.66
CA PRO A 290 30.54 14.59 14.49
C PRO A 290 29.59 14.94 13.32
N PRO A 291 28.71 15.94 13.47
CA PRO A 291 28.61 16.89 14.58
C PRO A 291 27.64 16.47 15.71
N PHE A 292 27.13 15.24 15.67
CA PHE A 292 26.10 14.75 16.59
C PHE A 292 26.61 14.36 17.98
N ASN A 293 27.93 14.32 18.17
CA ASN A 293 28.54 14.23 19.50
C ASN A 293 28.34 15.52 20.34
N ASP A 294 27.96 16.65 19.72
CA ASP A 294 27.55 17.87 20.42
C ASP A 294 26.07 17.80 20.87
N VAL A 295 25.84 17.87 22.19
CA VAL A 295 24.49 17.84 22.78
C VAL A 295 23.59 18.96 22.27
N ARG A 296 24.14 20.12 21.90
CA ARG A 296 23.36 21.26 21.38
C ARG A 296 22.75 20.92 20.03
N VAL A 297 23.50 20.24 19.17
CA VAL A 297 23.02 19.79 17.85
C VAL A 297 21.90 18.76 18.02
N ARG A 298 22.07 17.78 18.92
CA ARG A 298 21.04 16.77 19.20
C ARG A 298 19.77 17.38 19.78
N THR A 299 19.91 18.23 20.80
CA THR A 299 18.80 18.94 21.43
C THR A 299 18.05 19.79 20.41
N ALA A 300 18.73 20.47 19.50
CA ALA A 300 18.07 21.24 18.45
C ALA A 300 17.24 20.36 17.50
N LEU A 301 17.74 19.18 17.08
CA LEU A 301 16.95 18.24 16.29
C LEU A 301 15.73 17.72 17.06
N LYS A 302 15.89 17.43 18.36
CA LYS A 302 14.82 16.97 19.26
C LYS A 302 13.69 18.01 19.40
N LEU A 303 14.06 19.27 19.65
CA LEU A 303 13.12 20.37 19.86
C LEU A 303 12.48 20.85 18.56
N GLY A 304 13.25 20.92 17.47
CA GLY A 304 12.78 21.37 16.16
C GLY A 304 11.80 20.42 15.47
N MET A 305 11.64 19.20 15.99
CA MET A 305 10.66 18.22 15.50
C MET A 305 9.25 18.51 16.03
N ASP A 306 8.33 18.80 15.11
CA ASP A 306 6.92 19.02 15.42
C ASP A 306 6.16 17.68 15.44
N ARG A 307 5.96 17.15 16.66
CA ARG A 307 5.30 15.87 16.89
C ARG A 307 3.80 15.92 16.62
N ASP A 308 3.14 17.05 16.87
CA ASP A 308 1.70 17.19 16.61
C ASP A 308 1.42 17.07 15.11
N ILE A 309 2.21 17.75 14.27
CA ILE A 309 2.07 17.64 12.82
C ILE A 309 2.34 16.22 12.36
N ILE A 310 3.44 15.59 12.78
CA ILE A 310 3.77 14.23 12.31
C ILE A 310 2.69 13.22 12.75
N VAL A 311 2.28 13.26 14.01
CA VAL A 311 1.42 12.24 14.60
C VAL A 311 -0.04 12.44 14.24
N ASN A 312 -0.57 13.66 14.44
CA ASN A 312 -2.00 13.93 14.33
C ASN A 312 -2.42 14.40 12.94
N LYS A 313 -1.50 14.93 12.11
CA LYS A 313 -1.84 15.48 10.79
C LYS A 313 -1.27 14.68 9.62
N VAL A 314 -0.04 14.16 9.75
CA VAL A 314 0.61 13.38 8.70
C VAL A 314 0.27 11.89 8.82
N LYS A 315 0.57 11.25 9.94
CA LYS A 315 0.27 9.82 10.16
C LYS A 315 -1.22 9.60 10.44
N ALA A 316 -1.74 10.24 11.49
CA ALA A 316 -3.14 10.23 11.90
C ALA A 316 -3.75 8.81 12.05
N GLN A 317 -3.02 7.89 12.70
CA GLN A 317 -3.44 6.48 12.85
C GLN A 317 -3.81 6.08 14.29
N GLY A 318 -3.65 6.98 15.26
CA GLY A 318 -3.97 6.73 16.68
C GLY A 318 -2.75 6.74 17.61
N ASP A 319 -1.55 6.93 17.07
CA ASP A 319 -0.31 7.01 17.85
C ASP A 319 -0.31 8.24 18.79
N MET A 320 0.50 8.17 19.85
CA MET A 320 0.63 9.27 20.83
C MET A 320 1.97 9.98 20.68
N PRO A 321 2.02 11.33 20.62
CA PRO A 321 3.30 12.06 20.60
C PRO A 321 4.23 11.67 21.75
N ALA A 322 5.46 11.26 21.43
CA ALA A 322 6.42 10.75 22.41
C ALA A 322 7.32 11.85 22.96
N TYR A 323 7.66 11.71 24.25
CA TYR A 323 8.55 12.62 24.98
C TYR A 323 9.72 11.91 25.66
N GLY A 324 9.72 10.57 25.68
CA GLY A 324 10.79 9.72 26.19
C GLY A 324 10.94 8.49 25.31
N TYR A 325 11.85 7.60 25.69
CA TYR A 325 12.12 6.38 24.94
C TYR A 325 11.16 5.25 25.32
N THR A 326 10.94 5.03 26.61
CA THR A 326 10.01 4.05 27.16
C THR A 326 8.57 4.57 27.05
N PRO A 327 7.63 3.80 26.46
CA PRO A 327 6.22 4.16 26.49
C PRO A 327 5.70 4.30 27.93
N PRO A 328 4.95 5.36 28.25
CA PRO A 328 4.53 5.65 29.62
C PRO A 328 3.48 4.66 30.16
N TYR A 329 2.94 3.80 29.30
CA TYR A 329 2.01 2.72 29.63
C TYR A 329 2.69 1.34 29.72
N THR A 330 4.02 1.30 29.74
CA THR A 330 4.79 0.10 30.12
C THR A 330 4.53 -0.22 31.59
N ASP A 331 4.37 -1.50 31.93
CA ASP A 331 4.22 -1.95 33.31
C ASP A 331 5.42 -1.48 34.15
N GLY A 332 5.18 -0.85 35.30
CA GLY A 332 6.22 -0.23 36.13
C GLY A 332 6.73 1.15 35.69
N ALA A 333 6.24 1.74 34.58
CA ALA A 333 6.62 3.08 34.16
C ALA A 333 5.72 4.16 34.82
N LYS A 334 6.35 5.14 35.48
CA LYS A 334 5.70 6.39 35.94
C LYS A 334 6.52 7.61 35.52
N LEU A 335 6.63 7.78 34.21
CA LEU A 335 7.50 8.79 33.60
C LEU A 335 6.92 10.20 33.78
N THR A 336 7.81 11.16 34.06
CA THR A 336 7.45 12.58 34.10
C THR A 336 7.73 13.21 32.75
N GLN A 337 6.78 13.97 32.22
CA GLN A 337 6.98 14.71 30.98
C GLN A 337 8.06 15.79 31.19
N PRO A 338 9.08 15.88 30.31
CA PRO A 338 10.07 16.95 30.38
C PRO A 338 9.42 18.30 30.04
N GLU A 339 9.89 19.38 30.66
CA GLU A 339 9.27 20.71 30.52
C GLU A 339 9.11 21.18 29.06
N TRP A 340 10.08 20.84 28.20
CA TRP A 340 10.07 21.23 26.79
C TRP A 340 8.87 20.68 26.02
N PHE A 341 8.29 19.57 26.47
CA PHE A 341 7.12 18.96 25.83
C PHE A 341 5.86 19.82 26.05
N GLY A 342 5.78 20.52 27.19
CA GLY A 342 4.69 21.46 27.50
C GLY A 342 4.81 22.84 26.86
N TRP A 343 5.94 23.17 26.22
CA TRP A 343 6.11 24.43 25.51
C TRP A 343 5.31 24.45 24.19
N SER A 344 5.11 25.65 23.61
CA SER A 344 4.65 25.75 22.22
C SER A 344 5.76 25.31 21.25
N GLN A 345 5.38 24.92 20.03
CA GLN A 345 6.37 24.55 19.02
C GLN A 345 7.24 25.74 18.60
N GLU A 346 6.68 26.96 18.62
CA GLU A 346 7.42 28.21 18.34
C GLU A 346 8.56 28.39 19.33
N LYS A 347 8.29 28.26 20.64
CA LYS A 347 9.31 28.36 21.68
C LYS A 347 10.39 27.28 21.54
N ARG A 348 10.00 26.04 21.23
CA ARG A 348 10.97 24.96 20.94
C ARG A 348 11.85 25.28 19.73
N ASN A 349 11.28 25.85 18.67
CA ASN A 349 12.01 26.23 17.47
C ASN A 349 13.00 27.37 17.74
N GLU A 350 12.62 28.36 18.55
CA GLU A 350 13.51 29.45 18.97
C GLU A 350 14.73 28.93 19.73
N GLU A 351 14.53 28.09 20.75
CA GLU A 351 15.63 27.50 21.51
C GLU A 351 16.49 26.58 20.63
N ALA A 352 15.88 25.80 19.74
CA ALA A 352 16.62 24.96 18.80
C ALA A 352 17.50 25.76 17.83
N LYS A 353 17.02 26.89 17.31
CA LYS A 353 17.82 27.78 16.45
C LYS A 353 18.99 28.40 17.22
N LYS A 354 18.75 28.83 18.47
CA LYS A 354 19.80 29.36 19.35
C LYS A 354 20.90 28.33 19.58
N LEU A 355 20.53 27.09 19.93
CA LEU A 355 21.48 25.99 20.13
C LEU A 355 22.28 25.65 18.86
N LEU A 356 21.65 25.66 17.68
CA LEU A 356 22.37 25.47 16.41
C LEU A 356 23.33 26.62 16.11
N ALA A 357 22.94 27.86 16.38
CA ALA A 357 23.81 29.02 16.20
C ALA A 357 25.04 28.96 17.14
N GLU A 358 24.84 28.59 18.41
CA GLU A 358 25.92 28.35 19.38
C GLU A 358 26.84 27.19 18.99
N ALA A 359 26.32 26.20 18.25
CA ALA A 359 27.08 25.11 17.65
C ALA A 359 27.74 25.47 16.30
N GLY A 360 27.59 26.71 15.82
CA GLY A 360 28.23 27.22 14.61
C GLY A 360 27.47 26.99 13.29
N TYR A 361 26.17 26.69 13.36
CA TYR A 361 25.30 26.55 12.19
C TYR A 361 24.41 27.78 12.01
N THR A 362 24.59 28.47 10.90
CA THR A 362 23.86 29.69 10.53
C THR A 362 23.05 29.46 9.25
N ALA A 363 22.30 30.48 8.80
CA ALA A 363 21.60 30.40 7.51
C ALA A 363 22.55 30.20 6.32
N ASP A 364 23.77 30.77 6.38
CA ASP A 364 24.80 30.66 5.35
C ASP A 364 25.54 29.31 5.38
N LYS A 365 25.63 28.72 6.58
CA LYS A 365 26.23 27.40 6.82
C LYS A 365 25.24 26.49 7.56
N PRO A 366 24.17 26.05 6.88
CA PRO A 366 23.15 25.22 7.51
C PRO A 366 23.69 23.82 7.80
N LEU A 367 23.28 23.23 8.92
CA LEU A 367 23.53 21.82 9.21
C LEU A 367 22.92 20.97 8.09
N THR A 368 23.71 20.07 7.51
CA THR A 368 23.25 19.13 6.48
C THR A 368 23.44 17.70 6.99
N ILE A 369 22.37 16.91 6.98
CA ILE A 369 22.35 15.54 7.53
C ILE A 369 21.80 14.56 6.50
N ASN A 370 22.26 13.31 6.55
CA ASN A 370 21.57 12.20 5.89
C ASN A 370 20.56 11.58 6.87
N LEU A 371 19.31 11.43 6.44
CA LEU A 371 18.29 10.69 7.19
C LEU A 371 18.10 9.33 6.53
N LEU A 372 18.66 8.30 7.17
CA LEU A 372 18.55 6.91 6.78
C LEU A 372 17.21 6.32 7.25
N TYR A 373 16.55 5.51 6.42
CA TYR A 373 15.38 4.73 6.82
C TYR A 373 15.30 3.42 6.05
N ASN A 374 14.69 2.38 6.62
CA ASN A 374 14.40 1.15 5.90
C ASN A 374 13.31 1.38 4.84
N THR A 375 13.44 0.76 3.67
CA THR A 375 12.50 0.92 2.55
C THR A 375 11.07 0.59 3.00
N SER A 376 10.18 1.58 2.91
CA SER A 376 8.77 1.53 3.35
C SER A 376 8.06 2.79 2.83
N ASP A 377 6.78 2.68 2.44
CA ASP A 377 5.97 3.84 2.04
C ASP A 377 5.70 4.75 3.25
N LEU A 378 5.37 4.16 4.39
CA LEU A 378 5.16 4.86 5.66
C LEU A 378 6.40 5.67 6.06
N HIS A 379 7.56 5.01 6.20
CA HIS A 379 8.77 5.68 6.69
C HIS A 379 9.28 6.75 5.72
N LYS A 380 9.14 6.53 4.41
CA LYS A 380 9.49 7.53 3.39
C LYS A 380 8.68 8.80 3.54
N LYS A 381 7.38 8.69 3.79
CA LYS A 381 6.51 9.85 4.02
C LYS A 381 6.80 10.57 5.33
N LEU A 382 7.01 9.83 6.41
CA LEU A 382 7.40 10.40 7.70
C LEU A 382 8.77 11.12 7.60
N ALA A 383 9.72 10.56 6.85
CA ALA A 383 11.02 11.16 6.61
C ALA A 383 10.93 12.44 5.75
N ILE A 384 10.07 12.47 4.73
CA ILE A 384 9.78 13.70 3.95
C ILE A 384 9.15 14.78 4.85
N ALA A 385 8.20 14.41 5.70
CA ALA A 385 7.58 15.33 6.64
C ALA A 385 8.60 15.87 7.65
N ALA A 386 9.41 15.00 8.26
CA ALA A 386 10.49 15.38 9.18
C ALA A 386 11.53 16.29 8.51
N SER A 387 11.95 15.97 7.28
CA SER A 387 12.84 16.80 6.47
C SER A 387 12.27 18.21 6.25
N SER A 388 10.99 18.29 5.89
CA SER A 388 10.28 19.57 5.69
C SER A 388 10.17 20.37 6.99
N LEU A 389 9.82 19.70 8.09
CA LEU A 389 9.66 20.33 9.41
C LEU A 389 11.00 20.85 9.94
N TRP A 390 12.06 20.06 9.93
CA TRP A 390 13.39 20.54 10.34
C TRP A 390 13.89 21.68 9.45
N LYS A 391 13.67 21.61 8.13
CA LYS A 391 14.06 22.71 7.24
C LYS A 391 13.31 24.00 7.57
N LYS A 392 11.99 23.92 7.76
CA LYS A 392 11.14 25.07 8.10
C LYS A 392 11.46 25.63 9.49
N ASN A 393 11.56 24.75 10.48
CA ASN A 393 11.60 25.11 11.88
C ASN A 393 12.99 25.58 12.31
N ILE A 394 14.06 24.93 11.82
CA ILE A 394 15.44 25.13 12.32
C ILE A 394 16.49 25.25 11.20
N GLY A 395 16.09 25.28 9.92
CA GLY A 395 16.98 25.56 8.79
C GLY A 395 17.83 24.39 8.30
N VAL A 396 17.72 23.21 8.92
CA VAL A 396 18.53 22.01 8.61
C VAL A 396 18.19 21.46 7.21
N ASN A 397 19.23 21.13 6.44
CA ASN A 397 19.09 20.43 5.16
C ASN A 397 19.15 18.92 5.39
N VAL A 398 18.14 18.18 4.94
CA VAL A 398 18.08 16.72 5.13
C VAL A 398 18.12 16.03 3.77
N LYS A 399 19.05 15.09 3.59
CA LYS A 399 19.12 14.18 2.44
C LYS A 399 18.53 12.83 2.84
N LEU A 400 17.49 12.40 2.16
CA LEU A 400 16.84 11.12 2.45
C LEU A 400 17.59 9.96 1.80
N VAL A 401 17.85 8.90 2.56
CA VAL A 401 18.52 7.67 2.10
C VAL A 401 17.71 6.46 2.55
N ASN A 402 17.37 5.55 1.62
CA ASN A 402 16.73 4.28 1.96
C ASN A 402 17.64 3.09 1.72
N GLN A 403 17.46 2.04 2.53
CA GLN A 403 18.12 0.74 2.39
C GLN A 403 17.11 -0.39 2.63
N GLU A 404 17.41 -1.60 2.17
CA GLU A 404 16.66 -2.82 2.52
C GLU A 404 16.88 -3.16 4.01
N TRP A 405 15.91 -3.81 4.67
CA TRP A 405 15.87 -4.02 6.13
C TRP A 405 17.19 -4.56 6.71
N LYS A 406 17.72 -5.64 6.15
CA LYS A 406 18.98 -6.24 6.61
C LYS A 406 20.17 -5.28 6.51
N THR A 407 20.28 -4.54 5.39
CA THR A 407 21.35 -3.57 5.16
C THR A 407 21.22 -2.35 6.07
N PHE A 408 19.97 -1.92 6.32
CA PHE A 408 19.64 -0.81 7.22
C PHE A 408 20.08 -1.11 8.66
N LEU A 409 19.80 -2.32 9.16
CA LEU A 409 20.20 -2.74 10.50
C LEU A 409 21.73 -2.83 10.63
N ASP A 410 22.41 -3.45 9.65
CA ASP A 410 23.88 -3.52 9.61
C ASP A 410 24.54 -2.14 9.59
N THR A 411 24.00 -1.20 8.80
CA THR A 411 24.48 0.20 8.73
C THR A 411 24.37 0.92 10.08
N ARG A 412 23.31 0.62 10.86
CA ARG A 412 23.13 1.18 12.21
C ARG A 412 24.15 0.62 13.20
N HIS A 413 24.34 -0.71 13.21
CA HIS A 413 25.36 -1.36 14.05
C HIS A 413 26.77 -0.88 13.73
N GLN A 414 27.11 -0.72 12.45
CA GLN A 414 28.42 -0.20 12.03
C GLN A 414 28.62 1.30 12.33
N GLY A 415 27.56 2.04 12.68
CA GLY A 415 27.62 3.48 12.92
C GLY A 415 27.89 4.30 11.66
N THR A 416 27.59 3.78 10.47
CA THR A 416 27.86 4.45 9.17
C THR A 416 26.69 5.33 8.70
N PHE A 417 25.98 5.94 9.66
CA PHE A 417 24.85 6.84 9.44
C PHE A 417 25.01 8.16 10.21
N ASP A 418 24.17 9.16 9.89
CA ASP A 418 24.09 10.44 10.62
C ASP A 418 22.91 10.40 11.60
N VAL A 419 21.70 10.33 11.04
CA VAL A 419 20.44 10.12 11.74
C VAL A 419 19.69 9.00 11.03
N ALA A 420 19.13 8.06 11.77
CA ALA A 420 18.34 6.95 11.24
C ALA A 420 16.91 7.01 11.80
N ARG A 421 15.91 6.67 10.98
CA ARG A 421 14.59 6.27 11.49
C ARG A 421 14.78 5.01 12.31
N ALA A 422 14.17 4.90 13.48
CA ALA A 422 14.19 3.69 14.29
C ALA A 422 12.81 3.43 14.93
N GLY A 423 12.61 2.18 15.34
CA GLY A 423 11.49 1.76 16.14
C GLY A 423 11.96 0.65 17.07
N TRP A 424 11.78 0.84 18.38
CA TRP A 424 12.05 -0.20 19.37
C TRP A 424 10.74 -0.68 19.96
N CYS A 425 10.59 -2.00 20.07
CA CYS A 425 9.46 -2.65 20.69
C CYS A 425 9.94 -3.40 21.93
N ALA A 426 9.14 -3.42 22.98
CA ALA A 426 9.47 -4.19 24.17
C ALA A 426 9.59 -5.68 23.84
N ASP A 427 10.67 -6.29 24.31
CA ASP A 427 10.87 -7.74 24.34
C ASP A 427 10.13 -8.38 25.52
N TYR A 428 9.95 -7.60 26.58
CA TYR A 428 9.19 -7.95 27.78
C TYR A 428 8.57 -6.69 28.39
N ASN A 429 7.40 -6.82 29.02
CA ASN A 429 6.66 -5.65 29.54
C ASN A 429 7.24 -5.16 30.88
N GLU A 430 8.33 -4.39 30.82
CA GLU A 430 9.04 -3.75 31.94
C GLU A 430 9.98 -2.65 31.36
N PRO A 431 10.22 -1.50 32.04
CA PRO A 431 10.94 -0.36 31.44
C PRO A 431 12.38 -0.67 31.00
N THR A 432 13.05 -1.61 31.65
CA THR A 432 14.40 -2.05 31.29
C THR A 432 14.46 -2.67 29.90
N SER A 433 13.35 -3.20 29.36
CA SER A 433 13.31 -3.69 27.98
C SER A 433 13.59 -2.59 26.96
N PHE A 434 13.30 -1.33 27.29
CA PHE A 434 13.74 -0.16 26.53
C PHE A 434 15.11 0.30 27.02
N LEU A 435 15.21 0.66 28.31
CA LEU A 435 16.36 1.37 28.87
C LEU A 435 17.68 0.60 28.74
N ASN A 436 17.66 -0.74 28.83
CA ASN A 436 18.88 -1.54 28.71
C ASN A 436 19.54 -1.45 27.33
N THR A 437 18.77 -1.14 26.28
CA THR A 437 19.33 -0.93 24.93
C THR A 437 20.20 0.33 24.83
N MET A 438 20.11 1.23 25.81
CA MET A 438 20.90 2.47 25.88
C MET A 438 22.10 2.35 26.83
N LEU A 439 22.33 1.19 27.45
CA LEU A 439 23.55 0.95 28.24
C LEU A 439 24.78 1.04 27.33
N SER A 440 25.87 1.63 27.82
CA SER A 440 27.07 1.90 27.00
C SER A 440 27.71 0.66 26.38
N ASN A 441 27.47 -0.52 26.96
CA ASN A 441 27.98 -1.82 26.53
C ASN A 441 26.91 -2.74 25.92
N SER A 442 25.67 -2.26 25.73
CA SER A 442 24.63 -3.06 25.11
C SER A 442 24.93 -3.33 23.63
N SER A 443 24.81 -4.59 23.22
CA SER A 443 24.90 -5.01 21.82
C SER A 443 23.77 -4.44 20.95
N MET A 444 22.68 -3.95 21.56
CA MET A 444 21.55 -3.31 20.88
C MET A 444 21.68 -1.79 20.78
N ASN A 445 22.74 -1.18 21.34
CA ASN A 445 22.94 0.26 21.38
C ASN A 445 23.42 0.82 20.04
N THR A 446 22.51 0.81 19.07
CA THR A 446 22.71 1.32 17.71
C THR A 446 22.72 2.86 17.64
N ALA A 447 22.29 3.54 18.71
CA ALA A 447 22.50 4.99 18.90
C ALA A 447 23.98 5.34 19.18
N HIS A 448 24.80 4.35 19.54
CA HIS A 448 26.18 4.54 20.00
C HIS A 448 26.27 5.50 21.20
N TYR A 449 25.21 5.55 22.01
CA TYR A 449 25.13 6.43 23.18
C TYR A 449 25.95 5.82 24.33
N LYS A 450 26.85 6.61 24.93
CA LYS A 450 27.68 6.17 26.04
C LYS A 450 27.63 7.20 27.16
N SER A 451 27.07 6.85 28.30
CA SER A 451 26.88 7.75 29.45
C SER A 451 27.07 7.00 30.76
N PRO A 452 28.20 7.19 31.45
CA PRO A 452 28.44 6.59 32.76
C PRO A 452 27.37 6.95 33.79
N ALA A 453 26.76 8.14 33.67
CA ALA A 453 25.66 8.56 34.52
C ALA A 453 24.40 7.71 34.30
N PHE A 454 24.06 7.43 33.03
CA PHE A 454 22.94 6.56 32.69
C PHE A 454 23.19 5.13 33.17
N ASP A 455 24.38 4.57 32.88
CA ASP A 455 24.75 3.20 33.30
C ASP A 455 24.71 3.05 34.82
N SER A 456 25.17 4.06 35.57
CA SER A 456 25.11 4.06 37.04
C SER A 456 23.68 4.06 37.57
N ILE A 457 22.78 4.85 36.97
CA ILE A 457 21.36 4.87 37.37
C ILE A 457 20.73 3.50 37.13
N MET A 458 21.00 2.88 35.97
CA MET A 458 20.47 1.57 35.63
C MET A 458 21.00 0.48 36.58
N ALA A 459 22.28 0.52 36.95
CA ALA A 459 22.85 -0.43 37.92
C ALA A 459 22.28 -0.30 39.34
N GLU A 460 21.69 0.84 39.71
CA GLU A 460 20.98 0.99 40.99
C GLU A 460 19.60 0.31 41.00
N THR A 461 18.97 0.09 39.83
CA THR A 461 17.59 -0.42 39.72
C THR A 461 17.39 -1.84 40.27
N LEU A 462 18.46 -2.64 40.27
CA LEU A 462 18.48 -4.01 40.80
C LEU A 462 19.08 -4.13 42.21
N LYS A 463 19.69 -3.06 42.72
CA LYS A 463 20.13 -2.98 44.12
C LYS A 463 18.98 -2.66 45.06
N VAL A 464 17.92 -2.02 44.54
CA VAL A 464 16.71 -1.73 45.29
C VAL A 464 15.73 -2.90 45.27
N THR A 465 15.22 -3.26 46.46
CA THR A 465 14.21 -4.31 46.61
C THR A 465 12.79 -3.78 46.42
N ASP A 466 12.57 -2.48 46.59
CA ASP A 466 11.28 -1.82 46.47
C ASP A 466 10.97 -1.39 45.02
N GLU A 467 9.76 -1.69 44.56
CA GLU A 467 9.32 -1.39 43.19
C GLU A 467 9.12 0.11 42.94
N ALA A 468 8.69 0.88 43.96
CA ALA A 468 8.52 2.32 43.82
C ALA A 468 9.87 3.04 43.68
N GLN A 469 10.90 2.61 44.42
CA GLN A 469 12.28 3.07 44.23
C GLN A 469 12.81 2.71 42.84
N ARG A 470 12.55 1.49 42.36
CA ARG A 470 12.94 1.06 41.00
C ARG A 470 12.28 1.93 39.92
N THR A 471 10.97 2.17 40.07
CA THR A 471 10.21 3.07 39.18
C THR A 471 10.79 4.48 39.14
N ALA A 472 11.19 5.03 40.30
CA ALA A 472 11.80 6.35 40.37
C ALA A 472 13.18 6.41 39.68
N LEU A 473 13.96 5.34 39.75
CA LEU A 473 15.23 5.22 39.03
C LEU A 473 15.02 5.15 37.51
N TYR A 474 13.99 4.45 37.02
CA TYR A 474 13.64 4.48 35.59
C TYR A 474 13.27 5.88 35.11
N THR A 475 12.51 6.64 35.90
CA THR A 475 12.22 8.05 35.57
C THR A 475 13.50 8.90 35.53
N LYS A 476 14.45 8.67 36.43
CA LYS A 476 15.78 9.34 36.38
C LYS A 476 16.59 8.93 35.14
N ALA A 477 16.53 7.67 34.74
CA ALA A 477 17.22 7.17 33.55
C ALA A 477 16.68 7.83 32.27
N GLU A 478 15.35 7.91 32.11
CA GLU A 478 14.70 8.67 31.03
C GLU A 478 15.08 10.16 31.06
N GLN A 479 15.10 10.79 32.25
CA GLN A 479 15.53 12.18 32.39
C GLN A 479 16.99 12.39 31.96
N GLN A 480 17.88 11.43 32.24
CA GLN A 480 19.27 11.48 31.79
C GLN A 480 19.36 11.34 30.26
N LEU A 481 18.60 10.42 29.65
CA LEU A 481 18.52 10.29 28.18
C LEU A 481 17.98 11.55 27.51
N ASP A 482 16.95 12.18 28.09
CA ASP A 482 16.38 13.43 27.59
C ASP A 482 17.36 14.59 27.72
N LYS A 483 18.05 14.71 28.87
CA LYS A 483 19.08 15.72 29.11
C LYS A 483 20.21 15.62 28.08
N ASP A 484 20.64 14.41 27.77
CA ASP A 484 21.69 14.17 26.79
C ASP A 484 21.16 14.18 25.34
N SER A 485 19.83 14.29 25.17
CA SER A 485 19.12 14.20 23.89
C SER A 485 19.65 13.06 23.02
N ALA A 486 19.74 11.86 23.60
CA ALA A 486 20.32 10.69 22.94
C ALA A 486 19.57 10.33 21.63
N ILE A 487 18.26 10.53 21.63
CA ILE A 487 17.38 10.27 20.49
C ILE A 487 16.41 11.45 20.28
N VAL A 488 15.65 11.40 19.18
CA VAL A 488 14.48 12.25 18.97
C VAL A 488 13.22 11.39 19.04
N PRO A 489 12.55 11.28 20.21
CA PRO A 489 11.28 10.55 20.32
C PRO A 489 10.22 11.21 19.44
N VAL A 490 9.47 10.46 18.64
CA VAL A 490 8.42 11.02 17.77
C VAL A 490 7.04 10.59 18.25
N TYR A 491 6.77 9.28 18.35
CA TYR A 491 5.49 8.76 18.83
C TYR A 491 5.60 7.38 19.49
N TYR A 492 4.69 7.10 20.42
CA TYR A 492 4.41 5.76 20.92
C TYR A 492 3.40 5.10 19.98
N TYR A 493 3.73 3.90 19.50
CA TYR A 493 2.97 3.22 18.47
C TYR A 493 1.57 2.81 18.94
N VAL A 494 0.64 2.79 17.99
CA VAL A 494 -0.46 1.81 18.00
C VAL A 494 -0.12 0.65 17.05
N ASN A 495 -0.58 -0.54 17.37
CA ASN A 495 -0.52 -1.72 16.51
C ASN A 495 -1.69 -1.66 15.54
N ALA A 496 -1.48 -1.05 14.38
CA ALA A 496 -2.50 -0.91 13.34
C ALA A 496 -2.29 -1.94 12.22
N ARG A 497 -3.29 -2.80 11.96
CA ARG A 497 -3.23 -3.83 10.88
C ARG A 497 -4.61 -4.16 10.33
N LEU A 498 -4.64 -4.86 9.20
CA LEU A 498 -5.85 -5.51 8.70
C LEU A 498 -5.81 -7.01 8.98
N VAL A 499 -6.92 -7.56 9.50
CA VAL A 499 -7.09 -8.99 9.76
C VAL A 499 -8.41 -9.44 9.14
N LYS A 500 -8.37 -10.45 8.27
CA LYS A 500 -9.58 -10.90 7.58
C LYS A 500 -10.64 -11.40 8.58
N PRO A 501 -11.94 -11.22 8.30
CA PRO A 501 -12.98 -11.64 9.24
C PRO A 501 -12.99 -13.14 9.53
N TRP A 502 -12.47 -13.98 8.64
CA TRP A 502 -12.39 -15.43 8.86
C TRP A 502 -11.23 -15.84 9.77
N VAL A 503 -10.25 -14.98 10.00
CA VAL A 503 -9.11 -15.22 10.90
C VAL A 503 -9.59 -15.04 12.33
N GLY A 504 -9.70 -16.15 13.06
CA GLY A 504 -9.97 -16.16 14.50
C GLY A 504 -8.69 -16.36 15.30
N GLY A 505 -8.67 -15.89 16.55
CA GLY A 505 -7.55 -16.08 17.49
C GLY A 505 -6.66 -14.86 17.70
N TYR A 506 -6.74 -13.86 16.82
CA TYR A 506 -6.10 -12.56 17.03
C TYR A 506 -6.97 -11.68 17.93
N THR A 507 -6.50 -11.35 19.13
CA THR A 507 -7.23 -10.56 20.14
C THR A 507 -6.93 -9.07 20.09
N GLY A 508 -5.72 -8.69 19.65
CA GLY A 508 -5.20 -7.33 19.77
C GLY A 508 -4.80 -6.93 21.19
N LYS A 509 -4.91 -7.82 22.18
CA LYS A 509 -4.74 -7.46 23.60
C LYS A 509 -3.30 -7.57 24.09
N ASP A 510 -2.46 -8.36 23.44
CA ASP A 510 -1.04 -8.46 23.75
C ASP A 510 -0.32 -7.15 23.38
N PRO A 511 0.17 -6.37 24.37
CA PRO A 511 0.84 -5.09 24.09
C PRO A 511 2.23 -5.27 23.46
N LEU A 512 2.79 -6.48 23.44
CA LEU A 512 4.03 -6.84 22.74
C LEU A 512 3.76 -7.41 21.33
N ASP A 513 2.50 -7.74 21.03
CA ASP A 513 2.08 -8.36 19.78
C ASP A 513 2.87 -9.63 19.41
N ASN A 514 3.19 -10.46 20.41
CA ASN A 514 3.77 -11.78 20.22
C ASN A 514 2.71 -12.77 19.68
N THR A 515 2.30 -12.56 18.42
CA THR A 515 1.29 -13.37 17.75
C THR A 515 1.90 -14.70 17.28
N TYR A 516 1.41 -15.82 17.82
CA TYR A 516 1.76 -17.18 17.39
C TYR A 516 0.72 -17.75 16.43
N THR A 517 1.12 -18.31 15.29
CA THR A 517 0.19 -18.89 14.30
C THR A 517 -0.56 -20.09 14.87
N ARG A 518 0.01 -20.81 15.85
CA ARG A 518 -0.66 -21.92 16.56
C ARG A 518 -1.95 -21.50 17.28
N ASN A 519 -2.12 -20.21 17.56
CA ASN A 519 -3.31 -19.64 18.19
C ASN A 519 -4.39 -19.19 17.19
N ILE A 520 -4.06 -19.19 15.89
CA ILE A 520 -4.92 -18.73 14.80
C ILE A 520 -5.74 -19.90 14.22
N ARG A 521 -6.91 -19.58 13.66
CA ARG A 521 -7.80 -20.53 12.96
C ARG A 521 -8.56 -19.84 11.83
N HIS A 522 -8.85 -20.56 10.75
CA HIS A 522 -9.75 -20.10 9.69
C HIS A 522 -11.17 -20.59 9.91
N ARG A 523 -12.14 -19.68 9.76
CA ARG A 523 -13.58 -19.97 9.67
C ARG A 523 -14.00 -20.07 8.19
N PRO A 524 -15.07 -20.81 7.82
CA PRO A 524 -15.51 -20.93 6.43
C PRO A 524 -15.77 -19.56 5.79
N GLU A 525 -15.29 -19.36 4.57
CA GLU A 525 -15.45 -18.12 3.78
C GLU A 525 -16.92 -17.87 3.32
N GLY A 526 -17.83 -18.81 3.61
CA GLY A 526 -19.19 -18.94 3.07
C GLY A 526 -20.25 -17.90 3.45
N ARG A 527 -19.87 -16.73 4.01
CA ARG A 527 -20.77 -15.56 4.10
C ARG A 527 -20.19 -14.30 3.45
N ALA A 528 -18.90 -14.29 3.08
CA ALA A 528 -18.20 -13.09 2.64
C ALA A 528 -18.48 -12.75 1.16
N MET A 529 -18.46 -13.73 0.24
CA MET A 529 -18.64 -13.46 -1.19
C MET A 529 -20.06 -12.99 -1.54
N LEU A 530 -21.09 -13.66 -1.01
CA LEU A 530 -22.48 -13.22 -1.22
C LEU A 530 -22.71 -11.83 -0.62
N LYS A 531 -22.18 -11.59 0.59
CA LYS A 531 -22.24 -10.26 1.23
C LYS A 531 -21.46 -9.22 0.42
N PHE A 532 -20.33 -9.57 -0.20
CA PHE A 532 -19.54 -8.70 -1.07
C PHE A 532 -20.29 -8.34 -2.34
N ILE A 533 -20.85 -9.32 -3.06
CA ILE A 533 -21.65 -9.10 -4.27
C ILE A 533 -22.88 -8.24 -3.94
N LEU A 534 -23.62 -8.60 -2.87
CA LEU A 534 -24.78 -7.81 -2.42
C LEU A 534 -24.38 -6.38 -2.06
N ARG A 535 -23.27 -6.20 -1.33
CA ARG A 535 -22.76 -4.89 -0.96
C ARG A 535 -22.37 -4.06 -2.19
N ARG A 536 -21.71 -4.66 -3.19
CA ARG A 536 -21.35 -3.99 -4.44
C ARG A 536 -22.58 -3.57 -5.25
N CYS A 537 -23.59 -4.42 -5.33
CA CYS A 537 -24.89 -4.08 -5.92
C CYS A 537 -25.60 -2.96 -5.15
N LEU A 538 -25.50 -2.94 -3.83
CA LEU A 538 -26.08 -1.87 -3.00
C LEU A 538 -25.29 -0.55 -3.14
N GLU A 539 -23.96 -0.57 -3.25
CA GLU A 539 -23.10 0.60 -3.47
C GLU A 539 -23.34 1.25 -4.86
N ALA A 540 -23.74 0.45 -5.85
CA ALA A 540 -24.13 0.93 -7.17
C ALA A 540 -25.36 1.85 -7.14
N ILE A 541 -26.32 1.62 -6.23
CA ILE A 541 -27.59 2.37 -6.18
C ILE A 541 -27.37 3.84 -5.79
N PRO A 542 -26.68 4.18 -4.67
CA PRO A 542 -26.35 5.57 -4.35
C PRO A 542 -25.52 6.26 -5.42
N THR A 543 -24.57 5.53 -6.04
CA THR A 543 -23.71 6.08 -7.09
C THR A 543 -24.52 6.50 -8.31
N LEU A 544 -25.43 5.62 -8.76
CA LEU A 544 -26.32 5.92 -9.87
C LEU A 544 -27.32 7.03 -9.50
N PHE A 545 -27.85 7.04 -8.28
CA PHE A 545 -28.74 8.08 -7.80
C PHE A 545 -28.07 9.45 -7.83
N ILE A 546 -26.85 9.58 -7.29
CA ILE A 546 -26.07 10.83 -7.31
C ILE A 546 -25.83 11.29 -8.76
N LEU A 547 -25.45 10.37 -9.66
CA LEU A 547 -25.25 10.68 -11.08
C LEU A 547 -26.54 11.22 -11.73
N ILE A 548 -27.69 10.60 -11.46
CA ILE A 548 -29.00 11.05 -11.93
C ILE A 548 -29.32 12.44 -11.40
N THR A 549 -29.15 12.66 -10.09
CA THR A 549 -29.42 13.94 -9.43
C THR A 549 -28.58 15.07 -10.03
N ILE A 550 -27.26 14.89 -10.08
CA ILE A 550 -26.34 15.92 -10.59
C ILE A 550 -26.64 16.21 -12.05
N SER A 551 -26.81 15.18 -12.88
CA SER A 551 -27.10 15.35 -14.31
C SER A 551 -28.40 16.13 -14.53
N PHE A 552 -29.46 15.80 -13.79
CA PHE A 552 -30.76 16.48 -13.89
C PHE A 552 -30.63 17.98 -13.58
N PHE A 553 -30.01 18.33 -12.46
CA PHE A 553 -29.86 19.74 -12.07
C PHE A 553 -28.90 20.48 -12.99
N MET A 554 -27.81 19.87 -13.44
CA MET A 554 -26.90 20.49 -14.42
C MET A 554 -27.62 20.84 -15.72
N MET A 555 -28.45 19.93 -16.26
CA MET A 555 -29.22 20.20 -17.48
C MET A 555 -30.26 21.29 -17.30
N ARG A 556 -30.85 21.41 -16.10
CA ARG A 556 -31.83 22.46 -15.78
C ARG A 556 -31.21 23.82 -15.48
N LEU A 557 -29.97 23.85 -15.00
CA LEU A 557 -29.21 25.07 -14.75
C LEU A 557 -28.55 25.63 -16.03
N ALA A 558 -28.39 24.81 -17.06
CA ALA A 558 -27.84 25.24 -18.34
C ALA A 558 -28.75 26.32 -18.98
N PRO A 559 -28.18 27.45 -19.47
CA PRO A 559 -28.97 28.52 -20.04
C PRO A 559 -29.66 28.10 -21.34
N GLY A 560 -30.97 28.38 -21.42
CA GLY A 560 -31.82 28.09 -22.59
C GLY A 560 -32.94 27.09 -22.29
N SER A 561 -33.74 26.79 -23.30
CA SER A 561 -34.78 25.75 -23.27
C SER A 561 -34.65 24.87 -24.52
N PRO A 562 -35.13 23.61 -24.51
CA PRO A 562 -35.16 22.76 -25.71
C PRO A 562 -35.90 23.41 -26.88
N PHE A 563 -36.76 24.40 -26.59
CA PHE A 563 -37.58 25.11 -27.57
C PHE A 563 -37.02 26.49 -27.95
N THR A 564 -35.89 26.91 -27.38
CA THR A 564 -35.17 28.11 -27.83
C THR A 564 -34.50 27.82 -29.18
N GLY A 565 -34.79 28.65 -30.18
CA GLY A 565 -34.22 28.61 -31.52
C GLY A 565 -34.20 30.00 -32.15
N GLU A 566 -33.74 30.12 -33.40
CA GLU A 566 -33.62 31.42 -34.10
C GLU A 566 -34.97 32.15 -34.25
N ARG A 567 -36.06 31.40 -34.40
CA ARG A 567 -37.42 31.96 -34.39
C ARG A 567 -37.99 31.89 -32.98
N THR A 568 -38.15 33.04 -32.35
CA THR A 568 -38.88 33.17 -31.07
C THR A 568 -40.33 32.76 -31.27
N LEU A 569 -40.76 31.71 -30.57
CA LEU A 569 -42.16 31.29 -30.57
C LEU A 569 -43.02 32.34 -29.85
N PRO A 570 -44.27 32.58 -30.29
CA PRO A 570 -45.20 33.41 -29.55
C PRO A 570 -45.34 32.92 -28.10
N PRO A 571 -45.42 33.81 -27.09
CA PRO A 571 -45.45 33.42 -25.68
C PRO A 571 -46.54 32.39 -25.34
N GLU A 572 -47.72 32.48 -25.97
CA GLU A 572 -48.82 31.52 -25.80
C GLU A 572 -48.45 30.11 -26.28
N VAL A 573 -47.72 30.00 -27.39
CA VAL A 573 -47.24 28.72 -27.93
C VAL A 573 -46.19 28.14 -26.99
N MET A 574 -45.30 28.98 -26.45
CA MET A 574 -44.28 28.54 -25.50
C MET A 574 -44.93 28.03 -24.20
N ALA A 575 -45.89 28.77 -23.64
CA ALA A 575 -46.62 28.34 -22.44
C ALA A 575 -47.34 27.00 -22.64
N ASN A 576 -47.96 26.78 -23.82
CA ASN A 576 -48.60 25.51 -24.15
C ASN A 576 -47.60 24.34 -24.29
N ILE A 577 -46.42 24.60 -24.87
CA ILE A 577 -45.35 23.61 -24.97
C ILE A 577 -44.79 23.27 -23.59
N GLU A 578 -44.54 24.27 -22.75
CA GLU A 578 -44.05 24.07 -21.38
C GLU A 578 -45.06 23.28 -20.55
N ALA A 579 -46.36 23.59 -20.66
CA ALA A 579 -47.42 22.82 -20.03
C ALA A 579 -47.49 21.37 -20.54
N LYS A 580 -47.39 21.16 -21.87
CA LYS A 580 -47.43 19.81 -22.48
C LYS A 580 -46.29 18.91 -22.00
N TYR A 581 -45.09 19.46 -21.82
CA TYR A 581 -43.90 18.72 -21.40
C TYR A 581 -43.58 18.86 -19.90
N HIS A 582 -44.50 19.42 -19.11
CA HIS A 582 -44.35 19.63 -17.67
C HIS A 582 -43.11 20.46 -17.29
N LEU A 583 -42.67 21.36 -18.18
CA LEU A 583 -41.52 22.23 -17.94
C LEU A 583 -41.86 23.45 -17.07
N ASN A 584 -43.15 23.77 -16.95
CA ASN A 584 -43.68 24.82 -16.07
C ASN A 584 -43.96 24.34 -14.63
N ASP A 585 -43.90 23.04 -14.37
CA ASP A 585 -44.05 22.51 -13.01
C ASP A 585 -42.88 22.97 -12.11
N PRO A 586 -43.04 23.04 -10.78
CA PRO A 586 -41.92 23.29 -9.88
C PRO A 586 -40.77 22.30 -10.14
N ILE A 587 -39.51 22.76 -10.13
CA ILE A 587 -38.35 21.94 -10.52
C ILE A 587 -38.24 20.62 -9.73
N MET A 588 -38.66 20.62 -8.45
CA MET A 588 -38.70 19.43 -7.62
C MET A 588 -39.79 18.45 -8.09
N THR A 589 -40.95 18.94 -8.52
CA THR A 589 -42.00 18.10 -9.12
C THR A 589 -41.49 17.45 -10.40
N GLN A 590 -40.79 18.20 -11.24
CA GLN A 590 -40.16 17.66 -12.44
C GLN A 590 -39.12 16.58 -12.09
N TYR A 591 -38.30 16.81 -11.07
CA TYR A 591 -37.29 15.87 -10.60
C TYR A 591 -37.91 14.56 -10.08
N PHE A 592 -38.92 14.63 -9.21
CA PHE A 592 -39.59 13.44 -8.67
C PHE A 592 -40.38 12.68 -9.73
N SER A 593 -41.02 13.38 -10.67
CA SER A 593 -41.68 12.76 -11.83
C SER A 593 -40.66 12.03 -12.71
N TYR A 594 -39.50 12.64 -12.95
CA TYR A 594 -38.41 12.04 -13.71
C TYR A 594 -37.85 10.78 -13.02
N LEU A 595 -37.60 10.84 -11.70
CA LEU A 595 -37.19 9.66 -10.93
C LEU A 595 -38.24 8.53 -10.99
N LYS A 596 -39.53 8.88 -10.92
CA LYS A 596 -40.63 7.91 -11.01
C LYS A 596 -40.68 7.25 -12.39
N GLN A 597 -40.53 8.02 -13.47
CA GLN A 597 -40.49 7.50 -14.84
C GLN A 597 -39.29 6.56 -15.03
N LEU A 598 -38.08 7.00 -14.62
CA LEU A 598 -36.88 6.18 -14.64
C LEU A 598 -37.03 4.87 -13.88
N ALA A 599 -37.69 4.89 -12.71
CA ALA A 599 -37.95 3.68 -11.92
C ALA A 599 -38.87 2.66 -12.63
N HIS A 600 -39.67 3.10 -13.62
CA HIS A 600 -40.48 2.23 -14.48
C HIS A 600 -39.79 1.91 -15.82
N GLY A 601 -38.55 2.36 -16.03
CA GLY A 601 -37.82 2.20 -17.29
C GLY A 601 -38.31 3.13 -18.41
N ASP A 602 -39.03 4.19 -18.08
CA ASP A 602 -39.49 5.21 -19.03
C ASP A 602 -38.52 6.40 -19.03
N PHE A 603 -37.89 6.67 -20.17
CA PHE A 603 -36.96 7.78 -20.39
C PHE A 603 -37.67 9.05 -20.90
N GLY A 604 -38.99 8.99 -21.06
CA GLY A 604 -39.82 10.11 -21.47
C GLY A 604 -39.79 10.40 -22.97
N PRO A 605 -40.58 11.40 -23.42
CA PRO A 605 -40.61 11.81 -24.81
C PRO A 605 -39.35 12.58 -25.21
N SER A 606 -38.95 12.47 -26.48
CA SER A 606 -37.98 13.41 -27.05
C SER A 606 -38.64 14.78 -27.20
N PHE A 607 -37.90 15.84 -26.85
CA PHE A 607 -38.37 17.22 -27.07
C PHE A 607 -38.19 17.70 -28.51
N LYS A 608 -37.52 16.91 -29.36
CA LYS A 608 -37.13 17.29 -30.72
C LYS A 608 -37.63 16.31 -31.79
N TYR A 609 -37.47 15.01 -31.58
CA TYR A 609 -38.01 13.98 -32.45
C TYR A 609 -39.47 13.73 -32.11
N LYS A 610 -40.36 14.46 -32.79
CA LYS A 610 -41.81 14.30 -32.62
C LYS A 610 -42.21 12.85 -32.86
N ASP A 611 -43.14 12.37 -32.05
CA ASP A 611 -43.71 11.00 -32.10
C ASP A 611 -42.77 9.86 -31.67
N TYR A 612 -41.55 10.17 -31.22
CA TYR A 612 -40.63 9.18 -30.65
C TYR A 612 -40.43 9.40 -29.14
N SER A 613 -40.48 8.32 -28.37
CA SER A 613 -39.92 8.31 -27.02
C SER A 613 -38.40 8.19 -27.07
N VAL A 614 -37.73 8.62 -26.01
CA VAL A 614 -36.28 8.38 -25.87
C VAL A 614 -36.00 6.87 -25.83
N ASN A 615 -36.90 6.06 -25.27
CA ASN A 615 -36.82 4.60 -25.32
C ASN A 615 -36.75 4.08 -26.77
N ASP A 616 -37.56 4.62 -27.70
CA ASP A 616 -37.56 4.19 -29.10
C ASP A 616 -36.25 4.56 -29.82
N LEU A 617 -35.73 5.76 -29.55
CA LEU A 617 -34.44 6.23 -30.10
C LEU A 617 -33.28 5.37 -29.58
N VAL A 618 -33.25 5.09 -28.27
CA VAL A 618 -32.22 4.25 -27.66
C VAL A 618 -32.34 2.80 -28.14
N ALA A 619 -33.55 2.24 -28.23
CA ALA A 619 -33.76 0.86 -28.67
C ALA A 619 -33.34 0.63 -30.13
N SER A 620 -33.48 1.63 -30.99
CA SER A 620 -33.02 1.56 -32.38
C SER A 620 -31.50 1.74 -32.52
N SER A 621 -30.88 2.58 -31.68
CA SER A 621 -29.47 2.98 -31.84
C SER A 621 -28.50 2.16 -30.97
N PHE A 622 -28.89 1.75 -29.76
CA PHE A 622 -28.05 0.97 -28.83
C PHE A 622 -27.53 -0.33 -29.45
N PRO A 623 -28.34 -1.16 -30.13
CA PRO A 623 -27.85 -2.40 -30.71
C PRO A 623 -26.75 -2.19 -31.77
N VAL A 624 -26.78 -1.05 -32.48
CA VAL A 624 -25.76 -0.71 -33.49
C VAL A 624 -24.42 -0.44 -32.80
N SER A 625 -24.40 0.46 -31.82
CA SER A 625 -23.19 0.79 -31.05
C SER A 625 -22.70 -0.39 -30.23
N ALA A 626 -23.59 -1.19 -29.63
CA ALA A 626 -23.22 -2.38 -28.88
C ALA A 626 -22.62 -3.48 -29.78
N LYS A 627 -23.19 -3.73 -30.96
CA LYS A 627 -22.65 -4.72 -31.91
C LYS A 627 -21.30 -4.28 -32.48
N LEU A 628 -21.18 -3.02 -32.90
CA LEU A 628 -19.91 -2.46 -33.35
C LEU A 628 -18.87 -2.46 -32.23
N GLY A 629 -19.25 -1.99 -31.05
CA GLY A 629 -18.37 -1.86 -29.90
C GLY A 629 -17.90 -3.19 -29.35
N ALA A 630 -18.77 -4.19 -29.27
CA ALA A 630 -18.37 -5.55 -28.89
C ALA A 630 -17.36 -6.13 -29.90
N ALA A 631 -17.61 -5.97 -31.21
CA ALA A 631 -16.68 -6.45 -32.24
C ALA A 631 -15.32 -5.72 -32.16
N ALA A 632 -15.31 -4.40 -31.98
CA ALA A 632 -14.10 -3.60 -31.81
C ALA A 632 -13.36 -3.97 -30.52
N PHE A 633 -14.07 -4.25 -29.43
CA PHE A 633 -13.49 -4.68 -28.16
C PHE A 633 -12.81 -6.05 -28.27
N PHE A 634 -13.48 -7.05 -28.86
CA PHE A 634 -12.87 -8.36 -29.06
C PHE A 634 -11.64 -8.27 -29.96
N LEU A 635 -11.71 -7.47 -31.03
CA LEU A 635 -10.56 -7.20 -31.88
C LEU A 635 -9.42 -6.53 -31.08
N ALA A 636 -9.75 -5.55 -30.25
CA ALA A 636 -8.79 -4.83 -29.43
C ALA A 636 -8.09 -5.74 -28.40
N VAL A 637 -8.84 -6.62 -27.73
CA VAL A 637 -8.30 -7.59 -26.78
C VAL A 637 -7.41 -8.60 -27.49
N ILE A 638 -7.87 -9.19 -28.60
CA ILE A 638 -7.11 -10.22 -29.33
C ILE A 638 -5.80 -9.64 -29.86
N LEU A 639 -5.86 -8.52 -30.59
CA LEU A 639 -4.67 -7.92 -31.19
C LEU A 639 -3.77 -7.26 -30.13
N GLY A 640 -4.35 -6.59 -29.13
CA GLY A 640 -3.63 -5.96 -28.04
C GLY A 640 -2.86 -6.97 -27.20
N VAL A 641 -3.52 -8.02 -26.71
CA VAL A 641 -2.86 -9.07 -25.92
C VAL A 641 -1.78 -9.77 -26.75
N SER A 642 -2.08 -10.09 -28.02
CA SER A 642 -1.10 -10.73 -28.91
C SER A 642 0.15 -9.87 -29.14
N ALA A 643 -0.05 -8.58 -29.46
CA ALA A 643 1.04 -7.63 -29.63
C ALA A 643 1.87 -7.45 -28.35
N GLY A 644 1.21 -7.34 -27.20
CA GLY A 644 1.87 -7.22 -25.89
C GLY A 644 2.68 -8.46 -25.51
N VAL A 645 2.15 -9.66 -25.76
CA VAL A 645 2.88 -10.92 -25.54
C VAL A 645 4.10 -11.02 -26.47
N ILE A 646 3.95 -10.70 -27.76
CA ILE A 646 5.08 -10.73 -28.72
C ILE A 646 6.18 -9.75 -28.31
N ALA A 647 5.80 -8.53 -27.92
CA ALA A 647 6.73 -7.51 -27.48
C ALA A 647 7.44 -7.90 -26.16
N ALA A 648 6.72 -8.50 -25.21
CA ALA A 648 7.30 -8.99 -23.95
C ALA A 648 8.28 -10.14 -24.15
N LEU A 649 7.95 -11.11 -25.02
CA LEU A 649 8.81 -12.27 -25.30
C LEU A 649 10.11 -11.88 -26.02
N LYS A 650 10.10 -10.76 -26.75
CA LYS A 650 11.25 -10.23 -27.47
C LYS A 650 11.66 -8.85 -26.94
N GLN A 651 11.57 -8.67 -25.63
CA GLN A 651 11.89 -7.42 -24.94
C GLN A 651 13.25 -6.85 -25.38
N ASN A 652 13.30 -5.52 -25.57
CA ASN A 652 14.51 -4.77 -25.98
C ASN A 652 15.10 -5.21 -27.34
N THR A 653 14.30 -5.84 -28.21
CA THR A 653 14.69 -6.16 -29.59
C THR A 653 13.98 -5.24 -30.59
N LYS A 654 14.41 -5.25 -31.85
CA LYS A 654 13.70 -4.57 -32.94
C LYS A 654 12.22 -4.94 -33.01
N TRP A 655 11.84 -6.17 -32.68
CA TRP A 655 10.44 -6.61 -32.72
C TRP A 655 9.59 -5.94 -31.65
N ASP A 656 10.14 -5.78 -30.44
CA ASP A 656 9.48 -5.04 -29.37
C ASP A 656 9.28 -3.57 -29.78
N TYR A 657 10.35 -2.90 -30.23
CA TYR A 657 10.25 -1.51 -30.68
C TYR A 657 9.32 -1.32 -31.89
N THR A 658 9.30 -2.24 -32.85
CA THR A 658 8.40 -2.17 -34.01
C THR A 658 6.95 -2.43 -33.62
N VAL A 659 6.67 -3.50 -32.85
CA VAL A 659 5.30 -3.84 -32.43
C VAL A 659 4.73 -2.74 -31.54
N MET A 660 5.51 -2.27 -30.56
CA MET A 660 5.07 -1.17 -29.70
C MET A 660 5.00 0.15 -30.47
N GLY A 661 5.93 0.44 -31.38
CA GLY A 661 5.88 1.62 -32.24
C GLY A 661 4.60 1.67 -33.07
N LEU A 662 4.26 0.58 -33.77
CA LEU A 662 3.02 0.43 -34.54
C LEU A 662 1.78 0.45 -33.65
N ALA A 663 1.82 -0.16 -32.48
CA ALA A 663 0.70 -0.10 -31.55
C ALA A 663 0.46 1.35 -31.10
N MET A 664 1.52 2.08 -30.77
CA MET A 664 1.43 3.46 -30.27
C MET A 664 0.90 4.45 -31.30
N THR A 665 1.03 4.20 -32.61
CA THR A 665 0.39 5.07 -33.61
C THR A 665 -1.13 5.11 -33.44
N GLY A 666 -1.75 4.05 -32.92
CA GLY A 666 -3.19 4.00 -32.64
C GLY A 666 -3.66 4.96 -31.54
N VAL A 667 -2.77 5.41 -30.65
CA VAL A 667 -3.07 6.43 -29.62
C VAL A 667 -2.69 7.82 -30.10
N VAL A 668 -1.65 7.93 -30.92
CA VAL A 668 -1.13 9.21 -31.40
C VAL A 668 -1.99 9.82 -32.49
N ILE A 669 -2.58 9.00 -33.38
CA ILE A 669 -3.39 9.48 -34.49
C ILE A 669 -4.86 9.55 -34.04
N PRO A 670 -5.48 10.74 -34.02
CA PRO A 670 -6.88 10.87 -33.62
C PRO A 670 -7.80 10.06 -34.54
N SER A 671 -8.89 9.54 -33.99
CA SER A 671 -9.87 8.73 -34.74
C SER A 671 -10.47 9.47 -35.94
N PHE A 672 -10.66 10.79 -35.85
CA PHE A 672 -11.14 11.62 -36.95
C PHE A 672 -10.14 11.77 -38.11
N VAL A 673 -8.87 11.42 -37.92
CA VAL A 673 -7.86 11.34 -38.99
C VAL A 673 -7.78 9.92 -39.53
N VAL A 674 -7.76 8.92 -38.64
CA VAL A 674 -7.69 7.50 -39.04
C VAL A 674 -8.89 7.11 -39.90
N ALA A 675 -10.11 7.44 -39.48
CA ALA A 675 -11.31 6.95 -40.16
C ALA A 675 -11.40 7.46 -41.62
N PRO A 676 -11.22 8.76 -41.93
CA PRO A 676 -11.18 9.23 -43.32
C PRO A 676 -10.01 8.65 -44.12
N LEU A 677 -8.84 8.45 -43.52
CA LEU A 677 -7.71 7.78 -44.20
C LEU A 677 -8.04 6.33 -44.56
N LEU A 678 -8.69 5.58 -43.66
CA LEU A 678 -9.14 4.23 -43.93
C LEU A 678 -10.20 4.20 -45.05
N VAL A 679 -11.14 5.16 -45.06
CA VAL A 679 -12.10 5.33 -46.17
C VAL A 679 -11.37 5.65 -47.48
N MET A 680 -10.45 6.61 -47.47
CA MET A 680 -9.68 7.00 -48.65
C MET A 680 -8.89 5.81 -49.22
N ILE A 681 -8.18 5.06 -48.38
CA ILE A 681 -7.36 3.93 -48.82
C ILE A 681 -8.24 2.75 -49.26
N PHE A 682 -9.16 2.29 -48.42
CA PHE A 682 -9.86 1.02 -48.66
C PHE A 682 -11.16 1.16 -49.45
N ALA A 683 -11.83 2.31 -49.40
CA ALA A 683 -13.07 2.54 -50.14
C ALA A 683 -12.85 3.29 -51.45
N ILE A 684 -11.99 4.33 -51.46
CA ILE A 684 -11.80 5.20 -52.64
C ILE A 684 -10.66 4.72 -53.53
N ILE A 685 -9.49 4.38 -52.97
CA ILE A 685 -8.33 3.96 -53.78
C ILE A 685 -8.42 2.48 -54.14
N LEU A 686 -8.55 1.59 -53.13
CA LEU A 686 -8.53 0.14 -53.34
C LEU A 686 -9.89 -0.45 -53.71
N HIS A 687 -11.01 0.24 -53.42
CA HIS A 687 -12.38 -0.23 -53.66
C HIS A 687 -12.73 -1.58 -52.99
N TRP A 688 -12.05 -1.94 -51.89
CA TRP A 688 -12.24 -3.23 -51.20
C TRP A 688 -13.42 -3.24 -50.25
N LEU A 689 -13.69 -2.10 -49.60
CA LEU A 689 -14.69 -1.98 -48.52
C LEU A 689 -15.55 -0.72 -48.73
N PRO A 690 -16.82 -0.73 -48.29
CA PRO A 690 -17.66 0.46 -48.36
C PRO A 690 -17.14 1.57 -47.43
N GLY A 691 -17.28 2.83 -47.87
CA GLY A 691 -16.86 4.01 -47.10
C GLY A 691 -17.76 4.35 -45.91
N GLY A 692 -18.96 3.75 -45.80
CA GLY A 692 -19.93 4.00 -44.74
C GLY A 692 -21.25 3.25 -44.95
N GLY A 693 -22.17 3.38 -43.98
CA GLY A 693 -23.49 2.76 -43.93
C GLY A 693 -23.57 1.56 -42.96
N TRP A 694 -24.78 1.19 -42.52
CA TRP A 694 -24.98 0.07 -41.58
C TRP A 694 -25.38 -1.25 -42.24
N ASN A 695 -26.29 -1.22 -43.22
CA ASN A 695 -26.78 -2.39 -43.96
C ASN A 695 -27.08 -3.63 -43.08
N GLY A 696 -27.84 -3.45 -41.99
CA GLY A 696 -28.17 -4.53 -41.03
C GLY A 696 -26.99 -5.06 -40.21
N GLY A 697 -25.85 -4.35 -40.20
CA GLY A 697 -24.61 -4.77 -39.57
C GLY A 697 -23.92 -5.90 -40.34
N ALA A 698 -23.96 -5.85 -41.68
CA ALA A 698 -23.19 -6.75 -42.53
C ALA A 698 -21.69 -6.48 -42.36
N LEU A 699 -20.89 -7.55 -42.25
CA LEU A 699 -19.47 -7.47 -41.85
C LEU A 699 -18.66 -6.47 -42.68
N LYS A 700 -18.87 -6.41 -44.01
CA LYS A 700 -18.15 -5.50 -44.91
C LYS A 700 -18.29 -4.02 -44.52
N PHE A 701 -19.44 -3.62 -43.97
CA PHE A 701 -19.71 -2.26 -43.49
C PHE A 701 -19.17 -2.00 -42.08
N MET A 702 -18.90 -3.06 -41.32
CA MET A 702 -18.38 -2.94 -39.96
C MET A 702 -16.85 -2.93 -39.92
N ILE A 703 -16.14 -3.46 -40.93
CA ILE A 703 -14.68 -3.63 -40.87
C ILE A 703 -13.95 -2.30 -40.65
N LEU A 704 -14.20 -1.28 -41.49
CA LEU A 704 -13.50 0.01 -41.36
C LEU A 704 -13.83 0.72 -40.03
N PRO A 705 -15.10 0.88 -39.61
CA PRO A 705 -15.45 1.43 -38.30
C PRO A 705 -14.83 0.65 -37.14
N MET A 706 -14.88 -0.69 -37.19
CA MET A 706 -14.37 -1.58 -36.14
C MET A 706 -12.85 -1.43 -35.98
N VAL A 707 -12.10 -1.41 -37.09
CA VAL A 707 -10.65 -1.21 -37.08
C VAL A 707 -10.34 0.16 -36.51
N ALA A 708 -10.95 1.22 -37.04
CA ALA A 708 -10.72 2.60 -36.59
C ALA A 708 -10.98 2.77 -35.08
N LEU A 709 -12.08 2.19 -34.57
CA LEU A 709 -12.46 2.26 -33.17
C LEU A 709 -11.52 1.45 -32.26
N SER A 710 -10.99 0.33 -32.74
CA SER A 710 -10.15 -0.58 -31.93
C SER A 710 -8.70 -0.09 -31.72
N LEU A 711 -8.13 0.74 -32.60
CA LEU A 711 -6.68 1.04 -32.61
C LEU A 711 -6.14 1.62 -31.29
N ALA A 712 -6.82 2.60 -30.69
CA ALA A 712 -6.40 3.19 -29.42
C ALA A 712 -6.44 2.19 -28.26
N TYR A 713 -7.39 1.26 -28.29
CA TYR A 713 -7.55 0.21 -27.30
C TYR A 713 -6.56 -0.94 -27.51
N ILE A 714 -6.25 -1.32 -28.75
CA ILE A 714 -5.17 -2.27 -29.10
C ILE A 714 -3.86 -1.79 -28.47
N ALA A 715 -3.54 -0.51 -28.67
CA ALA A 715 -2.33 0.10 -28.16
C ALA A 715 -2.23 0.04 -26.63
N SER A 716 -3.33 0.39 -25.95
CA SER A 716 -3.41 0.42 -24.49
C SER A 716 -3.32 -0.99 -23.90
N ILE A 717 -4.08 -1.94 -24.45
CA ILE A 717 -4.06 -3.36 -24.04
C ILE A 717 -2.68 -3.98 -24.33
N ALA A 718 -2.05 -3.66 -25.46
CA ALA A 718 -0.71 -4.15 -25.78
C ALA A 718 0.34 -3.64 -24.80
N ARG A 719 0.26 -2.35 -24.42
CA ARG A 719 1.17 -1.74 -23.45
C ARG A 719 1.04 -2.39 -22.07
N ILE A 720 -0.19 -2.54 -21.58
CA ILE A 720 -0.47 -3.18 -20.28
C ILE A 720 -0.01 -4.64 -20.30
N THR A 721 -0.43 -5.40 -21.32
CA THR A 721 -0.06 -6.81 -21.47
C THR A 721 1.45 -6.99 -21.55
N ARG A 722 2.17 -6.13 -22.29
CA ARG A 722 3.63 -6.18 -22.38
C ARG A 722 4.28 -5.98 -21.01
N GLY A 723 3.85 -4.97 -20.26
CA GLY A 723 4.34 -4.69 -18.92
C GLY A 723 4.16 -5.89 -18.00
N SER A 724 2.92 -6.37 -17.87
CA SER A 724 2.59 -7.49 -16.99
C SER A 724 3.25 -8.80 -17.42
N MET A 725 3.35 -9.08 -18.72
CA MET A 725 4.04 -10.27 -19.23
C MET A 725 5.53 -10.25 -18.93
N ILE A 726 6.21 -9.10 -19.07
CA ILE A 726 7.63 -8.98 -18.72
C ILE A 726 7.83 -9.30 -17.24
N GLU A 727 7.03 -8.70 -16.36
CA GLU A 727 7.10 -8.93 -14.92
C GLU A 727 6.92 -10.41 -14.57
N VAL A 728 5.87 -11.02 -15.10
CA VAL A 728 5.57 -12.44 -14.89
C VAL A 728 6.66 -13.33 -15.46
N LEU A 729 7.22 -13.04 -16.64
CA LEU A 729 8.28 -13.87 -17.23
C LEU A 729 9.58 -13.87 -16.39
N HIS A 730 9.74 -12.88 -15.51
CA HIS A 730 10.84 -12.81 -14.53
C HIS A 730 10.48 -13.39 -13.15
N SER A 731 9.24 -13.85 -12.95
CA SER A 731 8.82 -14.52 -11.71
C SER A 731 9.46 -15.89 -11.53
N ASN A 732 9.63 -16.31 -10.26
CA ASN A 732 10.35 -17.53 -9.92
C ASN A 732 9.62 -18.80 -10.40
N PHE A 733 8.29 -18.84 -10.40
CA PHE A 733 7.56 -20.03 -10.91
C PHE A 733 7.75 -20.22 -12.42
N ILE A 734 7.95 -19.16 -13.20
CA ILE A 734 8.33 -19.26 -14.62
C ILE A 734 9.76 -19.79 -14.75
N ARG A 735 10.70 -19.31 -13.92
CA ARG A 735 12.07 -19.84 -13.86
C ARG A 735 12.08 -21.34 -13.53
N THR A 736 11.29 -21.77 -12.54
CA THR A 736 11.13 -23.18 -12.17
C THR A 736 10.47 -23.99 -13.28
N ALA A 737 9.45 -23.46 -13.96
CA ALA A 737 8.83 -24.12 -15.10
C ALA A 737 9.83 -24.34 -16.25
N ARG A 738 10.70 -23.36 -16.51
CA ARG A 738 11.82 -23.50 -17.48
C ARG A 738 12.83 -24.56 -17.02
N ALA A 739 13.21 -24.56 -15.74
CA ALA A 739 14.14 -25.54 -15.17
C ALA A 739 13.60 -26.98 -15.23
N LYS A 740 12.28 -27.17 -15.09
CA LYS A 740 11.61 -28.47 -15.29
C LYS A 740 11.50 -28.90 -16.75
N GLY A 741 12.06 -28.14 -17.71
CA GLY A 741 12.05 -28.47 -19.13
C GLY A 741 10.68 -28.29 -19.81
N LEU A 742 9.75 -27.54 -19.22
CA LEU A 742 8.45 -27.31 -19.84
C LEU A 742 8.62 -26.50 -21.15
N PRO A 743 7.93 -26.86 -22.24
CA PRO A 743 8.03 -26.12 -23.48
C PRO A 743 7.50 -24.70 -23.29
N MET A 744 8.21 -23.71 -23.87
CA MET A 744 7.90 -22.28 -23.69
C MET A 744 6.44 -21.95 -24.03
N ARG A 745 5.82 -22.61 -25.01
CA ARG A 745 4.40 -22.45 -25.35
C ARG A 745 3.46 -22.76 -24.17
N ARG A 746 3.76 -23.80 -23.38
CA ARG A 746 2.97 -24.17 -22.20
C ARG A 746 3.24 -23.21 -21.05
N ILE A 747 4.50 -22.79 -20.87
CA ILE A 747 4.89 -21.75 -19.90
C ILE A 747 4.10 -20.48 -20.17
N ILE A 748 4.08 -20.00 -21.41
CA ILE A 748 3.35 -18.78 -21.79
C ILE A 748 1.85 -18.95 -21.58
N LEU A 749 1.22 -19.95 -22.20
CA LEU A 749 -0.25 -20.04 -22.22
C LEU A 749 -0.86 -20.43 -20.88
N ARG A 750 -0.18 -21.24 -20.05
CA ARG A 750 -0.74 -21.74 -18.79
C ARG A 750 -0.19 -21.05 -17.53
N HIS A 751 1.07 -20.61 -17.56
CA HIS A 751 1.72 -20.07 -16.38
C HIS A 751 1.89 -18.55 -16.47
N ALA A 752 2.26 -18.01 -17.64
CA ALA A 752 2.59 -16.59 -17.75
C ALA A 752 1.40 -15.68 -18.13
N LEU A 753 0.48 -16.16 -18.97
CA LEU A 753 -0.58 -15.31 -19.52
C LEU A 753 -1.69 -15.00 -18.50
N LYS A 754 -2.13 -16.00 -17.72
CA LYS A 754 -3.16 -15.83 -16.67
C LYS A 754 -2.85 -14.70 -15.65
N PRO A 755 -1.63 -14.59 -15.06
CA PRO A 755 -1.29 -13.48 -14.15
C PRO A 755 -1.18 -12.17 -14.92
N ALA A 756 -0.54 -12.21 -16.09
CA ALA A 756 -0.31 -11.03 -16.87
C ALA A 756 -1.61 -10.37 -17.36
N LEU A 757 -2.70 -11.14 -17.47
CA LEU A 757 -4.02 -10.65 -17.84
C LEU A 757 -4.79 -9.99 -16.69
N LEU A 758 -4.36 -10.08 -15.43
CA LEU A 758 -5.09 -9.43 -14.32
C LEU A 758 -5.16 -7.90 -14.54
N PRO A 759 -4.05 -7.16 -14.72
CA PRO A 759 -4.13 -5.72 -15.00
C PRO A 759 -4.90 -5.38 -16.29
N VAL A 760 -4.88 -6.29 -17.27
CA VAL A 760 -5.64 -6.16 -18.51
C VAL A 760 -7.14 -6.24 -18.22
N LEU A 761 -7.57 -7.16 -17.35
CA LEU A 761 -8.97 -7.32 -16.94
C LEU A 761 -9.51 -6.07 -16.25
N SER A 762 -8.71 -5.40 -15.38
CA SER A 762 -9.10 -4.12 -14.78
C SER A 762 -9.33 -3.03 -15.83
N TYR A 763 -8.51 -2.99 -16.88
CA TYR A 763 -8.67 -2.01 -17.96
C TYR A 763 -9.84 -2.35 -18.90
N MET A 764 -10.13 -3.64 -19.08
CA MET A 764 -11.19 -4.12 -19.96
C MET A 764 -12.58 -3.57 -19.61
N GLY A 765 -12.91 -3.38 -18.32
CA GLY A 765 -14.20 -2.83 -17.89
C GLY A 765 -14.45 -1.42 -18.46
N PRO A 766 -13.63 -0.41 -18.08
CA PRO A 766 -13.72 0.93 -18.63
C PRO A 766 -13.52 0.99 -20.16
N ALA A 767 -12.65 0.14 -20.71
CA ALA A 767 -12.42 0.09 -22.15
C ALA A 767 -13.65 -0.36 -22.92
N PHE A 768 -14.36 -1.40 -22.45
CA PHE A 768 -15.58 -1.89 -23.09
C PHE A 768 -16.65 -0.79 -23.14
N VAL A 769 -16.85 -0.10 -22.03
CA VAL A 769 -17.82 1.00 -21.94
C VAL A 769 -17.40 2.15 -22.84
N GLY A 770 -16.14 2.57 -22.78
CA GLY A 770 -15.61 3.65 -23.61
C GLY A 770 -15.69 3.37 -25.11
N ILE A 771 -15.56 2.10 -25.53
CA ILE A 771 -15.71 1.71 -26.95
C ILE A 771 -17.17 1.88 -27.40
N ILE A 772 -18.13 1.43 -26.59
CA ILE A 772 -19.56 1.49 -26.93
C ILE A 772 -20.06 2.95 -26.94
N THR A 773 -19.52 3.79 -26.06
CA THR A 773 -20.02 5.17 -25.87
C THR A 773 -19.21 6.21 -26.63
N GLY A 774 -17.91 5.97 -26.83
CA GLY A 774 -16.97 6.86 -27.53
C GLY A 774 -16.94 6.68 -29.04
N SER A 775 -17.83 5.87 -29.61
CA SER A 775 -17.92 5.62 -31.05
C SER A 775 -18.46 6.81 -31.85
N MET A 776 -18.85 7.92 -31.21
CA MET A 776 -19.50 9.09 -31.84
C MET A 776 -18.81 9.61 -33.11
N VAL A 777 -17.48 9.82 -33.07
CA VAL A 777 -16.71 10.29 -34.24
C VAL A 777 -16.74 9.25 -35.36
N ILE A 778 -16.57 7.97 -35.02
CA ILE A 778 -16.58 6.85 -35.97
C ILE A 778 -17.98 6.70 -36.58
N GLU A 779 -19.03 6.71 -35.78
CA GLU A 779 -20.41 6.61 -36.23
C GLU A 779 -20.80 7.79 -37.13
N THR A 780 -20.31 8.99 -36.87
CA THR A 780 -20.55 10.16 -37.73
C THR A 780 -19.85 10.02 -39.08
N ILE A 781 -18.56 9.66 -39.09
CA ILE A 781 -17.75 9.55 -40.32
C ILE A 781 -18.26 8.42 -41.23
N TYR A 782 -18.64 7.28 -40.65
CA TYR A 782 -19.16 6.14 -41.41
C TYR A 782 -20.69 6.16 -41.58
N GLY A 783 -21.40 7.19 -41.10
CA GLY A 783 -22.86 7.29 -41.23
C GLY A 783 -23.64 6.15 -40.57
N LEU A 784 -23.24 5.74 -39.37
CA LEU A 784 -23.87 4.67 -38.60
C LEU A 784 -24.95 5.24 -37.64
N PRO A 785 -26.16 4.66 -37.58
CA PRO A 785 -27.23 5.12 -36.71
C PRO A 785 -27.05 4.59 -35.28
N GLY A 786 -25.95 4.98 -34.63
CA GLY A 786 -25.62 4.58 -33.27
C GLY A 786 -25.91 5.67 -32.23
N ILE A 787 -25.71 5.32 -30.96
CA ILE A 787 -25.94 6.21 -29.81
C ILE A 787 -25.03 7.43 -29.84
N GLY A 788 -23.82 7.33 -30.38
CA GLY A 788 -22.89 8.45 -30.45
C GLY A 788 -23.51 9.64 -31.19
N GLN A 789 -24.21 9.39 -32.30
CA GLN A 789 -24.96 10.44 -33.00
C GLN A 789 -26.12 10.99 -32.17
N LEU A 790 -26.88 10.13 -31.46
CA LEU A 790 -27.94 10.58 -30.55
C LEU A 790 -27.41 11.48 -29.45
N PHE A 791 -26.20 11.22 -28.93
CA PHE A 791 -25.59 12.04 -27.89
C PHE A 791 -25.28 13.45 -28.41
N VAL A 792 -24.67 13.56 -29.60
CA VAL A 792 -24.38 14.87 -30.24
C VAL A 792 -25.68 15.60 -30.57
N ASN A 793 -26.62 14.92 -31.21
CA ASN A 793 -27.88 15.53 -31.62
C ASN A 793 -28.71 15.94 -30.40
N GLY A 794 -28.70 15.15 -29.33
CA GLY A 794 -29.35 15.51 -28.07
C GLY A 794 -28.74 16.77 -27.47
N ALA A 795 -27.41 16.87 -27.43
CA ALA A 795 -26.71 18.04 -26.91
C ALA A 795 -26.93 19.28 -27.78
N LEU A 796 -26.71 19.17 -29.10
CA LEU A 796 -26.89 20.28 -30.06
C LEU A 796 -28.33 20.79 -30.08
N ASN A 797 -29.30 19.89 -30.03
CA ASN A 797 -30.71 20.26 -30.02
C ASN A 797 -31.26 20.58 -28.63
N ARG A 798 -30.42 20.55 -27.58
CA ARG A 798 -30.83 20.74 -26.19
C ARG A 798 -32.02 19.83 -25.80
N ASP A 799 -32.06 18.61 -26.31
CA ASP A 799 -33.08 17.63 -25.94
C ASP A 799 -32.75 17.03 -24.58
N TYR A 800 -33.26 17.66 -23.51
CA TYR A 800 -32.87 17.32 -22.15
C TYR A 800 -33.18 15.85 -21.81
N SER A 801 -34.32 15.32 -22.23
CA SER A 801 -34.70 13.93 -21.98
C SER A 801 -33.68 12.98 -22.61
N LEU A 802 -33.29 13.23 -23.86
CA LEU A 802 -32.34 12.38 -24.59
C LEU A 802 -30.94 12.43 -23.95
N VAL A 803 -30.43 13.61 -23.63
CA VAL A 803 -29.09 13.78 -23.02
C VAL A 803 -29.03 13.13 -21.64
N LEU A 804 -30.03 13.35 -20.78
CA LEU A 804 -30.08 12.77 -19.44
C LEU A 804 -30.14 11.24 -19.50
N SER A 805 -30.99 10.69 -20.36
CA SER A 805 -31.19 9.25 -20.50
C SER A 805 -29.94 8.54 -21.01
N LEU A 806 -29.27 9.11 -22.02
CA LEU A 806 -28.02 8.57 -22.52
C LEU A 806 -26.91 8.67 -21.46
N THR A 807 -26.84 9.76 -20.70
CA THR A 807 -25.87 9.89 -19.59
C THR A 807 -26.07 8.82 -18.52
N ILE A 808 -27.32 8.53 -18.15
CA ILE A 808 -27.66 7.47 -17.19
C ILE A 808 -27.33 6.10 -17.76
N LEU A 809 -27.62 5.84 -19.03
CA LEU A 809 -27.28 4.58 -19.69
C LEU A 809 -25.76 4.33 -19.65
N VAL A 810 -24.95 5.34 -19.97
CA VAL A 810 -23.48 5.26 -19.88
C VAL A 810 -23.01 5.04 -18.44
N GLY A 811 -23.58 5.77 -17.48
CA GLY A 811 -23.27 5.61 -16.06
C GLY A 811 -23.61 4.21 -15.54
N ALA A 812 -24.79 3.69 -15.88
CA ALA A 812 -25.24 2.36 -15.50
C ALA A 812 -24.36 1.26 -16.11
N LEU A 813 -24.01 1.37 -17.39
CA LEU A 813 -23.07 0.44 -18.04
C LEU A 813 -21.69 0.49 -17.37
N THR A 814 -21.18 1.67 -17.03
CA THR A 814 -19.91 1.84 -16.31
C THR A 814 -19.92 1.10 -14.97
N ILE A 815 -20.97 1.31 -14.18
CA ILE A 815 -21.13 0.67 -12.87
C ILE A 815 -21.25 -0.85 -13.02
N LEU A 816 -22.06 -1.32 -13.98
CA LEU A 816 -22.25 -2.75 -14.24
C LEU A 816 -20.94 -3.44 -14.65
N PHE A 817 -20.19 -2.89 -15.61
CA PHE A 817 -18.95 -3.51 -16.08
C PHE A 817 -17.85 -3.47 -15.01
N ASN A 818 -17.78 -2.40 -14.21
CA ASN A 818 -16.87 -2.36 -13.06
C ASN A 818 -17.24 -3.44 -12.02
N ALA A 819 -18.54 -3.64 -11.74
CA ALA A 819 -18.99 -4.71 -10.85
C ALA A 819 -18.66 -6.10 -11.40
N ILE A 820 -18.80 -6.32 -12.71
CA ILE A 820 -18.40 -7.59 -13.36
C ILE A 820 -16.89 -7.81 -13.20
N VAL A 821 -16.06 -6.79 -13.41
CA VAL A 821 -14.61 -6.87 -13.21
C VAL A 821 -14.28 -7.24 -11.76
N ASP A 822 -14.91 -6.59 -10.78
CA ASP A 822 -14.71 -6.88 -9.35
C ASP A 822 -15.07 -8.34 -9.02
N VAL A 823 -16.18 -8.87 -9.56
CA VAL A 823 -16.59 -10.27 -9.38
C VAL A 823 -15.63 -11.24 -10.06
N LEU A 824 -15.17 -10.93 -11.27
CA LEU A 824 -14.18 -11.76 -11.99
C LEU A 824 -12.83 -11.79 -11.26
N TYR A 825 -12.45 -10.68 -10.63
CA TYR A 825 -11.30 -10.61 -9.75
C TYR A 825 -11.47 -11.53 -8.52
N ALA A 826 -12.61 -11.41 -7.84
CA ALA A 826 -12.92 -12.17 -6.64
C ALA A 826 -13.06 -13.68 -6.89
N LYS A 827 -13.52 -14.11 -8.07
CA LYS A 827 -13.57 -15.53 -8.46
C LYS A 827 -12.20 -16.10 -8.79
N ASN A 828 -11.31 -15.29 -9.38
CA ASN A 828 -9.98 -15.74 -9.76
C ASN A 828 -9.01 -15.81 -8.57
N SER A 829 -9.24 -15.05 -7.49
CA SER A 829 -8.46 -15.16 -6.25
C SER A 829 -8.64 -16.53 -5.57
N GLU A 830 -9.84 -17.12 -5.63
CA GLU A 830 -10.17 -18.46 -5.11
C GLU A 830 -9.37 -19.60 -5.81
N THR A 831 -8.71 -19.34 -6.94
CA THR A 831 -7.85 -20.31 -7.65
C THR A 831 -6.36 -19.93 -7.67
N LEU A 832 -5.98 -18.83 -7.01
CA LEU A 832 -4.66 -18.19 -7.19
C LEU A 832 -4.02 -17.85 -5.83
N GLU A 833 -3.83 -18.89 -5.03
CA GLU A 833 -3.06 -18.86 -3.78
C GLU A 833 -1.53 -18.67 -3.98
N ASN A 834 -1.09 -18.04 -5.08
CA ASN A 834 0.34 -17.97 -5.47
C ASN A 834 0.74 -16.76 -6.35
N PHE A 835 -0.03 -15.65 -6.38
CA PHE A 835 -0.02 -14.77 -7.56
C PHE A 835 0.08 -13.24 -7.41
N SER A 836 0.58 -12.71 -6.28
CA SER A 836 1.05 -11.33 -6.25
C SER A 836 2.52 -11.23 -5.87
N GLU A 837 3.28 -10.66 -6.81
CA GLU A 837 4.65 -10.16 -6.83
C GLU A 837 4.63 -9.38 -8.15
N LYS A 838 4.78 -8.06 -8.29
CA LYS A 838 5.34 -6.93 -7.52
C LYS A 838 4.75 -5.62 -8.09
N LEU A 839 4.05 -4.80 -7.29
CA LEU A 839 3.87 -3.36 -7.60
C LEU A 839 4.82 -2.55 -6.72
N GLU A 840 6.12 -2.59 -7.03
CA GLU A 840 7.10 -1.68 -6.43
C GLU A 840 7.05 -0.32 -7.13
N VAL A 841 6.47 0.69 -6.47
CA VAL A 841 6.72 2.10 -6.79
C VAL A 841 7.28 2.77 -5.55
N GLU A 842 8.60 2.92 -5.53
CA GLU A 842 9.35 3.63 -4.49
C GLU A 842 8.77 5.02 -4.21
N GLY A 843 8.15 5.26 -3.04
CA GLY A 843 7.54 6.54 -2.58
C GLY A 843 8.22 7.84 -3.04
N ARG A 844 9.05 8.59 -2.30
CA ARG A 844 9.67 9.88 -2.72
C ARG A 844 8.56 10.91 -2.88
N SER A 845 8.86 12.17 -2.59
CA SER A 845 7.84 13.21 -2.64
C SER A 845 7.24 13.20 -4.04
N LEU A 846 5.93 12.93 -4.16
CA LEU A 846 5.24 12.84 -5.45
C LEU A 846 5.57 14.05 -6.32
N TRP A 847 5.73 15.23 -5.71
CA TRP A 847 6.14 16.45 -6.40
C TRP A 847 7.62 16.53 -6.78
N GLN A 848 8.54 16.02 -5.96
CA GLN A 848 9.97 16.01 -6.31
C GLN A 848 10.33 14.92 -7.31
N ASP A 849 9.71 13.74 -7.21
CA ASP A 849 9.87 12.67 -8.19
C ASP A 849 9.12 12.99 -9.48
N ALA A 850 7.94 13.61 -9.40
CA ALA A 850 7.31 14.20 -10.58
C ALA A 850 8.23 15.26 -11.18
N ARG A 851 8.72 16.26 -10.44
CA ARG A 851 9.61 17.29 -10.98
C ARG A 851 10.90 16.72 -11.55
N ARG A 852 11.54 15.75 -10.89
CA ARG A 852 12.79 15.13 -11.37
C ARG A 852 12.56 14.27 -12.60
N ARG A 853 11.55 13.39 -12.58
CA ARG A 853 11.16 12.58 -13.75
C ARG A 853 10.72 13.46 -14.90
N PHE A 854 10.00 14.53 -14.61
CA PHE A 854 9.53 15.48 -15.61
C PHE A 854 10.69 16.24 -16.25
N MET A 855 11.63 16.77 -15.46
CA MET A 855 12.81 17.48 -15.98
C MET A 855 13.81 16.55 -16.68
N HIS A 856 13.90 15.27 -16.30
CA HIS A 856 14.79 14.29 -16.97
C HIS A 856 14.13 13.60 -18.16
N ASN A 857 12.80 13.52 -18.21
CA ASN A 857 12.08 12.97 -19.34
C ASN A 857 11.86 14.06 -20.38
N ARG A 858 12.73 14.09 -21.40
CA ARG A 858 12.63 15.02 -22.54
C ARG A 858 11.23 15.07 -23.15
N ALA A 859 10.50 13.94 -23.17
CA ALA A 859 9.13 13.91 -23.68
C ALA A 859 8.16 14.66 -22.75
N ALA A 860 8.32 14.56 -21.43
CA ALA A 860 7.47 15.26 -20.47
C ALA A 860 7.70 16.79 -20.50
N VAL A 861 8.96 17.22 -20.60
CA VAL A 861 9.29 18.65 -20.80
C VAL A 861 8.69 19.16 -22.12
N ALA A 862 8.83 18.39 -23.21
CA ALA A 862 8.24 18.76 -24.50
C ALA A 862 6.70 18.88 -24.41
N SER A 863 6.03 17.94 -23.75
CA SER A 863 4.57 18.02 -23.55
C SER A 863 4.15 19.24 -22.73
N LEU A 864 4.93 19.64 -21.71
CA LEU A 864 4.65 20.87 -20.96
C LEU A 864 4.83 22.11 -21.81
N ILE A 865 5.91 22.18 -22.59
CA ILE A 865 6.14 23.29 -23.50
C ILE A 865 4.96 23.42 -24.45
N VAL A 866 4.47 22.30 -25.01
CA VAL A 866 3.27 22.30 -25.87
C VAL A 866 2.03 22.78 -25.10
N LEU A 867 1.77 22.31 -23.88
CA LEU A 867 0.63 22.77 -23.07
C LEU A 867 0.72 24.26 -22.71
N VAL A 868 1.91 24.76 -22.37
CA VAL A 868 2.16 26.17 -22.08
C VAL A 868 1.99 27.01 -23.34
N LEU A 869 2.45 26.53 -24.50
CA LEU A 869 2.23 27.19 -25.79
C LEU A 869 0.75 27.23 -26.16
N ILE A 870 -0.02 26.16 -25.93
CA ILE A 870 -1.47 26.14 -26.12
C ILE A 870 -2.14 27.13 -25.17
N ALA A 871 -1.78 27.13 -23.88
CA ALA A 871 -2.36 28.07 -22.90
C ALA A 871 -2.02 29.53 -23.25
N LEU A 872 -0.77 29.81 -23.65
CA LEU A 872 -0.35 31.13 -24.15
C LEU A 872 -1.12 31.51 -25.41
N PHE A 873 -1.29 30.60 -26.36
CA PHE A 873 -2.08 30.84 -27.57
C PHE A 873 -3.54 31.17 -27.23
N VAL A 874 -4.17 30.45 -26.31
CA VAL A 874 -5.53 30.73 -25.84
C VAL A 874 -5.63 32.11 -25.18
N ILE A 875 -4.66 32.48 -24.34
CA ILE A 875 -4.63 33.78 -23.64
C ILE A 875 -4.37 34.93 -24.62
N LEU A 876 -3.51 34.72 -25.62
CA LEU A 876 -3.12 35.74 -26.58
C LEU A 876 -4.08 35.85 -27.77
N ALA A 877 -4.87 34.82 -28.08
CA ALA A 877 -5.75 34.84 -29.24
C ALA A 877 -6.75 36.01 -29.28
N PRO A 878 -7.39 36.43 -28.17
CA PRO A 878 -8.21 37.64 -28.14
C PRO A 878 -7.43 38.94 -28.42
N MET A 879 -6.09 38.92 -28.28
CA MET A 879 -5.22 40.04 -28.66
C MET A 879 -4.71 39.93 -30.10
N LEU A 880 -4.64 38.71 -30.66
CA LEU A 880 -4.16 38.45 -32.02
C LEU A 880 -5.24 38.66 -33.08
N SER A 881 -6.50 38.40 -32.74
CA SER A 881 -7.64 38.64 -33.62
C SER A 881 -8.33 39.94 -33.25
N GLN A 882 -8.71 40.72 -34.26
CA GLN A 882 -9.50 41.94 -34.11
C GLN A 882 -11.00 41.67 -33.93
N PHE A 883 -11.42 40.41 -34.07
CA PHE A 883 -12.82 40.00 -34.05
C PHE A 883 -13.23 39.44 -32.68
N ALA A 884 -14.41 39.78 -32.21
CA ALA A 884 -15.05 39.09 -31.09
C ALA A 884 -15.45 37.66 -31.49
N TYR A 885 -15.72 36.80 -30.51
CA TYR A 885 -16.01 35.38 -30.78
C TYR A 885 -17.34 35.14 -31.51
N ASP A 886 -18.26 36.09 -31.37
CA ASP A 886 -19.59 36.15 -31.94
C ASP A 886 -19.68 37.13 -33.11
N ASP A 887 -18.59 37.85 -33.44
CA ASP A 887 -18.54 38.71 -34.61
C ASP A 887 -18.70 37.88 -35.88
N THR A 888 -19.65 38.31 -36.71
CA THR A 888 -20.13 37.56 -37.86
C THR A 888 -19.94 38.43 -39.11
N ASP A 889 -18.96 38.10 -39.96
CA ASP A 889 -18.76 38.74 -41.26
C ASP A 889 -19.45 37.92 -42.36
N TRP A 890 -20.69 38.30 -42.67
CA TRP A 890 -21.50 37.66 -43.70
C TRP A 890 -20.88 37.74 -45.11
N ALA A 891 -19.99 38.71 -45.38
CA ALA A 891 -19.31 38.80 -46.68
C ALA A 891 -18.20 37.75 -46.81
N MET A 892 -17.65 37.30 -45.69
CA MET A 892 -16.51 36.39 -45.62
C MET A 892 -16.92 34.96 -45.33
N MET A 893 -18.21 34.56 -45.38
CA MET A 893 -18.67 33.19 -45.05
C MET A 893 -17.87 32.09 -45.76
N SER A 894 -17.37 31.11 -45.00
CA SER A 894 -16.56 29.99 -45.52
C SER A 894 -15.33 30.45 -46.33
N SER A 895 -14.78 31.61 -46.00
CA SER A 895 -13.56 32.11 -46.64
C SER A 895 -12.35 31.27 -46.24
N ALA A 896 -11.42 31.12 -47.18
CA ALA A 896 -10.11 30.56 -46.91
C ALA A 896 -9.31 31.51 -46.00
N PRO A 897 -8.23 31.03 -45.36
CA PRO A 897 -7.24 31.88 -44.70
C PRO A 897 -6.87 33.11 -45.52
N ASP A 898 -7.12 34.30 -44.97
CA ASP A 898 -6.81 35.58 -45.61
C ASP A 898 -6.12 36.53 -44.63
N MET A 899 -4.97 37.06 -45.05
CA MET A 899 -4.18 37.98 -44.23
C MET A 899 -4.67 39.42 -44.33
N GLU A 900 -5.31 39.82 -45.43
CA GLU A 900 -5.72 41.22 -45.62
C GLU A 900 -6.97 41.56 -44.82
N SER A 901 -7.97 40.67 -44.77
CA SER A 901 -9.16 40.84 -43.92
C SER A 901 -8.88 40.64 -42.43
N GLY A 902 -7.75 40.05 -42.05
CA GLY A 902 -7.43 39.65 -40.68
C GLY A 902 -8.00 38.28 -40.29
N HIS A 903 -8.72 37.58 -41.17
CA HIS A 903 -9.20 36.21 -40.97
C HIS A 903 -8.09 35.18 -41.22
N TYR A 904 -7.09 35.14 -40.34
CA TYR A 904 -5.86 34.37 -40.55
C TYR A 904 -6.08 32.88 -40.79
N PHE A 905 -7.14 32.29 -40.22
CA PHE A 905 -7.51 30.88 -40.41
C PHE A 905 -8.75 30.70 -41.30
N GLY A 906 -9.28 31.79 -41.87
CA GLY A 906 -10.54 31.84 -42.60
C GLY A 906 -11.73 31.99 -41.66
N THR A 907 -12.94 31.85 -42.20
CA THR A 907 -14.18 31.89 -41.41
C THR A 907 -14.98 30.60 -41.51
N ASP A 908 -15.87 30.39 -40.55
CA ASP A 908 -16.83 29.28 -40.60
C ASP A 908 -18.00 29.54 -41.57
N SER A 909 -18.94 28.60 -41.64
CA SER A 909 -20.16 28.72 -42.46
C SER A 909 -21.10 29.86 -42.05
N SER A 910 -20.81 30.57 -40.95
CA SER A 910 -21.54 31.75 -40.52
C SER A 910 -20.73 33.03 -40.74
N GLY A 911 -19.47 32.97 -41.20
CA GLY A 911 -18.62 34.15 -41.32
C GLY A 911 -17.89 34.54 -40.03
N ARG A 912 -17.84 33.66 -39.03
CA ARG A 912 -17.09 33.90 -37.79
C ARG A 912 -15.65 33.46 -37.93
N ASP A 913 -14.74 34.24 -37.37
CA ASP A 913 -13.29 34.01 -37.45
C ASP A 913 -12.88 32.65 -36.83
N LEU A 914 -12.24 31.79 -37.63
CA LEU A 914 -11.85 30.45 -37.18
C LEU A 914 -10.74 30.49 -36.13
N LEU A 915 -9.84 31.49 -36.17
CA LEU A 915 -8.75 31.61 -35.20
C LEU A 915 -9.31 31.83 -33.78
N VAL A 916 -10.23 32.78 -33.63
CA VAL A 916 -10.89 33.07 -32.34
C VAL A 916 -11.68 31.87 -31.83
N ARG A 917 -12.41 31.18 -32.71
CA ARG A 917 -13.20 30.00 -32.32
C ARG A 917 -12.34 28.83 -31.86
N VAL A 918 -11.22 28.56 -32.54
CA VAL A 918 -10.27 27.52 -32.14
C VAL A 918 -9.66 27.86 -30.78
N ALA A 919 -9.28 29.12 -30.56
CA ALA A 919 -8.68 29.53 -29.30
C ALA A 919 -9.66 29.44 -28.12
N ILE A 920 -10.89 29.94 -28.27
CA ILE A 920 -11.90 29.87 -27.21
C ILE A 920 -12.34 28.43 -26.95
N GLY A 921 -12.55 27.64 -28.01
CA GLY A 921 -12.85 26.20 -27.88
C GLY A 921 -11.73 25.44 -27.17
N GLY A 922 -10.47 25.77 -27.47
CA GLY A 922 -9.29 25.25 -26.78
C GLY A 922 -9.25 25.64 -25.30
N GLY A 923 -9.56 26.91 -24.98
CA GLY A 923 -9.63 27.40 -23.60
C GLY A 923 -10.71 26.71 -22.77
N ILE A 924 -11.93 26.58 -23.32
CA ILE A 924 -13.03 25.88 -22.66
C ILE A 924 -12.65 24.42 -22.43
N SER A 925 -12.07 23.76 -23.43
CA SER A 925 -11.64 22.35 -23.32
C SER A 925 -10.53 22.18 -22.27
N LEU A 926 -9.60 23.12 -22.16
CA LEU A 926 -8.56 23.13 -21.12
C LEU A 926 -9.18 23.32 -19.74
N MET A 927 -10.12 24.26 -19.58
CA MET A 927 -10.83 24.48 -18.31
C MET A 927 -11.66 23.28 -17.88
N VAL A 928 -12.41 22.66 -18.81
CA VAL A 928 -13.19 21.45 -18.55
C VAL A 928 -12.27 20.28 -18.20
N GLY A 929 -11.15 20.13 -18.92
CA GLY A 929 -10.16 19.09 -18.64
C GLY A 929 -9.50 19.27 -17.26
N VAL A 930 -9.17 20.50 -16.87
CA VAL A 930 -8.65 20.81 -15.52
C VAL A 930 -9.72 20.58 -14.46
N ALA A 931 -10.95 21.05 -14.66
CA ALA A 931 -12.05 20.85 -13.72
C ALA A 931 -12.47 19.38 -13.57
N ALA A 932 -12.30 18.55 -14.61
CA ALA A 932 -12.54 17.10 -14.54
C ALA A 932 -11.37 16.33 -13.91
N ALA A 933 -10.16 16.90 -13.94
CA ALA A 933 -8.97 16.30 -13.31
C ALA A 933 -8.81 16.67 -11.83
N LEU A 934 -9.37 17.82 -11.42
CA LEU A 934 -9.54 18.26 -10.03
C LEU A 934 -10.69 17.50 -9.37
#